data_AF-A0A7M7SSG2-F1
#
_entry.id   AF-A0A7M7SSG2-F1
#
_cell.length_a   1.000
_cell.length_b   1.000
_cell.length_c   1.000
_cell.angle_alpha   90.00
_cell.angle_beta   90.00
_cell.angle_gamma   90.00
#
_symmetry.space_group_name_H-M   'P 1'
#
loop_
_entity.id
_entity.type
_entity.pdbx_description
1 polymer ?
#
loop_
_entity_poly.entity_id
_entity_poly.type
_entity_poly.pdbx_seq_one_letter_code
_entity_poly.pdbx_strand_id
1 'polypeptide(L)'
;MPGAVTYFSQNMARVICIILLILASACKSSSNQNLKRQFQRGHTKQGDIAHFIFRKSQPQTRTPSPSISTHGNGTGNAIGKGISNNADAHAPHKHDTRHDHAHWQWQTLNRKIQVGTANLNNERSAKMWKWNNQYHDADEIRRQDGRGQHDGVGAGGQTTFNDGMKMDGDQTATASEEFVPGQNAKPFTVDTLNGTLKFPSIDLLNKSIIFQVFDNRSAFLQCLWTSEVSLKSISGSPDSVHYIFMSSSYHAKQDAVWMQNQLTSSLETMTSEGELSEEAGVSLQTRLHFVIQPTYQLGNWLPALLMKWACQDHGCGFTQAVFKSITGASSELILKRLDARYDWLPSPAQVFSSPQSVILAGNGCSAREDVAGHIALVIAGDCSFSDKVRKMEASSAVGVIVYSKPGNPVQDMNCEGIECDNPLNIPATMIPYCQELLQSVQVDSMNVSFQTTPSENFYFAIDRQGQLAEMGWLLYPSFQFFVWQAQWFDYKTELLKNLSQEVAVISVINNTIMQGHTGVVQTVNLPSLQDISKIELDTSLSCPGTRDESCPPWDHTVQLFLCCDEASPLCGMELGRWITSFRRRIGRWLTDITPLAPLFTSTTCTFTMKSDAWWAQPWKPSLNLRLHKSDQVFTDGRPHQVLTLFQGGTFNQSYNAHYKPINFTVPHTTKKVILYSVITGHGSDNNGCGEFCVTSHHFIVNSHPNVNTFTNAGTPTGCAERSVTGVEPNEHGTWLYGRDGWCDGREVDPWVLDITSQINMEGFNTIKYFGWFNGTDPNPTANPGSIIMYSYLVMYE
;
A
#
# COMPACT_ATOMS: atom_id res chain seq x y z
N MET A 1 44.18 13.04 8.11
CA MET A 1 44.13 13.43 6.68
C MET A 1 43.07 14.52 6.51
N PRO A 2 43.39 15.71 5.98
CA PRO A 2 42.42 16.81 5.86
C PRO A 2 41.66 16.74 4.53
N GLY A 3 40.51 16.06 4.51
CA GLY A 3 39.65 15.97 3.31
C GLY A 3 38.14 16.13 3.56
N ALA A 4 37.66 15.88 4.78
CA ALA A 4 36.22 15.88 5.09
C ALA A 4 35.61 17.28 5.31
N VAL A 5 36.42 18.29 5.70
CA VAL A 5 35.91 19.61 6.10
C VAL A 5 35.61 20.53 4.90
N THR A 6 36.29 20.33 3.78
CA THR A 6 36.08 21.08 2.53
C THR A 6 34.85 20.63 1.73
N TYR A 7 34.41 19.37 1.89
CA TYR A 7 33.24 18.86 1.16
C TYR A 7 31.92 19.38 1.75
N PHE A 8 31.84 19.49 3.08
CA PHE A 8 30.63 19.97 3.77
C PHE A 8 30.35 21.46 3.51
N SER A 9 31.38 22.31 3.42
CA SER A 9 31.22 23.75 3.19
C SER A 9 30.75 24.09 1.78
N GLN A 10 31.20 23.33 0.76
CA GLN A 10 30.78 23.54 -0.63
C GLN A 10 29.32 23.15 -0.86
N ASN A 11 28.86 22.04 -0.28
CA ASN A 11 27.46 21.62 -0.41
C ASN A 11 26.50 22.56 0.33
N MET A 12 26.86 23.04 1.53
CA MET A 12 26.02 24.02 2.25
C MET A 12 25.93 25.36 1.49
N ALA A 13 27.03 25.82 0.88
CA ALA A 13 27.02 27.02 0.04
C ALA A 13 26.14 26.85 -1.22
N ARG A 14 26.14 25.67 -1.86
CA ARG A 14 25.26 25.35 -2.99
C ARG A 14 23.78 25.34 -2.61
N VAL A 15 23.43 24.73 -1.48
CA VAL A 15 22.04 24.71 -0.97
C VAL A 15 21.55 26.13 -0.67
N ILE A 16 22.36 26.97 -0.02
CA ILE A 16 22.02 28.38 0.23
C ILE A 16 21.83 29.15 -1.08
N CYS A 17 22.66 28.90 -2.09
CA CYS A 17 22.55 29.55 -3.40
C CYS A 17 21.26 29.14 -4.14
N ILE A 18 20.90 27.86 -4.10
CA ILE A 18 19.64 27.34 -4.67
C ILE A 18 18.42 27.95 -3.98
N ILE A 19 18.41 28.01 -2.65
CA ILE A 19 17.32 28.64 -1.88
C ILE A 19 17.18 30.12 -2.24
N LEU A 20 18.29 30.86 -2.38
CA LEU A 20 18.28 32.26 -2.80
C LEU A 20 17.77 32.45 -4.24
N LEU A 21 18.10 31.54 -5.16
CA LEU A 21 17.59 31.54 -6.54
C LEU A 21 16.09 31.25 -6.61
N ILE A 22 15.59 30.29 -5.82
CA ILE A 22 14.16 29.97 -5.71
C ILE A 22 13.39 31.18 -5.16
N LEU A 23 13.89 31.80 -4.08
CA LEU A 23 13.29 33.01 -3.50
C LEU A 23 13.32 34.20 -4.46
N ALA A 24 14.39 34.38 -5.24
CA ALA A 24 14.48 35.42 -6.26
C ALA A 24 13.48 35.20 -7.41
N SER A 25 13.26 33.93 -7.81
CA SER A 25 12.27 33.56 -8.83
C SER A 25 10.83 33.81 -8.36
N ALA A 26 10.50 33.37 -7.14
CA ALA A 26 9.20 33.61 -6.52
C ALA A 26 8.91 35.11 -6.28
N CYS A 27 9.94 35.91 -5.99
CA CYS A 27 9.80 37.36 -5.83
C CYS A 27 9.58 38.07 -7.19
N LYS A 28 10.12 37.54 -8.31
CA LYS A 28 9.84 38.06 -9.66
C LYS A 28 8.39 37.84 -10.07
N SER A 29 7.84 36.63 -9.87
CA SER A 29 6.46 36.27 -10.24
C SER A 29 5.38 36.89 -9.34
N SER A 30 5.73 37.36 -8.14
CA SER A 30 4.77 38.00 -7.22
C SER A 30 4.16 39.30 -7.77
N SER A 31 2.82 39.42 -7.68
CA SER A 31 2.05 40.64 -7.97
C SER A 31 2.11 41.68 -6.84
N ASN A 32 2.68 41.36 -5.68
CA ASN A 32 2.69 42.24 -4.50
C ASN A 32 3.87 43.22 -4.52
N GLN A 33 3.59 44.51 -4.78
CA GLN A 33 4.63 45.55 -4.90
C GLN A 33 5.40 45.84 -3.60
N ASN A 34 4.84 45.55 -2.41
CA ASN A 34 5.52 45.81 -1.14
C ASN A 34 6.66 44.81 -0.88
N LEU A 35 6.52 43.54 -1.29
CA LEU A 35 7.61 42.56 -1.22
C LEU A 35 8.81 42.98 -2.09
N LYS A 36 8.53 43.41 -3.33
CA LYS A 36 9.57 43.85 -4.28
C LYS A 36 10.37 45.05 -3.74
N ARG A 37 9.71 45.98 -3.04
CA ARG A 37 10.36 47.14 -2.39
C ARG A 37 11.19 46.78 -1.15
N GLN A 38 10.81 45.76 -0.37
CA GLN A 38 11.64 45.28 0.74
C GLN A 38 12.91 44.58 0.23
N PHE A 39 12.79 43.75 -0.80
CA PHE A 39 13.94 43.02 -1.35
C PHE A 39 15.01 43.96 -1.95
N GLN A 40 14.59 45.01 -2.67
CA GLN A 40 15.51 46.02 -3.21
C GLN A 40 16.27 46.82 -2.14
N ARG A 41 15.74 46.93 -0.91
CA ARG A 41 16.42 47.62 0.21
C ARG A 41 17.42 46.74 0.95
N GLY A 42 17.42 45.42 0.75
CA GLY A 42 18.34 44.48 1.42
C GLY A 42 19.78 44.52 0.92
N HIS A 43 20.03 45.04 -0.29
CA HIS A 43 21.32 44.92 -0.98
C HIS A 43 22.43 45.89 -0.53
N THR A 44 22.23 46.70 0.52
CA THR A 44 23.19 47.76 0.92
C THR A 44 23.91 47.54 2.26
N LYS A 45 23.82 46.36 2.88
CA LYS A 45 24.65 46.00 4.06
C LYS A 45 25.10 44.54 4.02
N GLN A 46 26.29 44.31 3.47
CA GLN A 46 26.95 43.01 3.46
C GLN A 46 28.16 43.04 4.41
N GLY A 47 27.93 42.57 5.63
CA GLY A 47 28.83 42.60 6.79
C GLY A 47 28.01 42.32 8.04
N ASP A 48 28.57 41.61 9.02
CA ASP A 48 27.96 41.31 10.34
C ASP A 48 26.94 40.14 10.46
N ILE A 49 27.10 39.06 9.67
CA ILE A 49 26.40 37.77 9.93
C ILE A 49 27.36 36.63 10.35
N ALA A 50 28.67 36.82 10.24
CA ALA A 50 29.67 35.78 10.56
C ALA A 50 29.94 35.56 12.07
N HIS A 51 29.49 36.46 12.95
CA HIS A 51 29.96 36.50 14.35
C HIS A 51 29.00 35.94 15.42
N PHE A 52 27.80 35.47 15.04
CA PHE A 52 26.75 35.08 16.00
C PHE A 52 26.55 33.57 16.19
N ILE A 53 27.26 32.72 15.44
CA ILE A 53 27.00 31.26 15.39
C ILE A 53 28.07 30.42 16.13
N PHE A 54 29.21 31.00 16.54
CA PHE A 54 30.27 30.30 17.29
C PHE A 54 30.35 30.68 18.78
N ARG A 55 29.33 30.33 19.58
CA ARG A 55 29.44 30.08 21.04
C ARG A 55 28.10 29.60 21.65
N LYS A 56 27.83 28.28 21.63
CA LYS A 56 26.99 27.56 22.63
C LYS A 56 26.93 26.04 22.37
N SER A 57 28.00 25.32 22.74
CA SER A 57 27.97 23.85 22.85
C SER A 57 29.20 23.31 23.58
N GLN A 58 29.22 23.36 24.91
CA GLN A 58 29.86 22.38 25.82
C GLN A 58 29.59 22.78 27.29
N PRO A 59 29.10 21.85 28.12
CA PRO A 59 29.43 21.77 29.55
C PRO A 59 30.40 20.61 29.79
N GLN A 60 31.51 20.87 30.47
CA GLN A 60 32.49 19.84 30.83
C GLN A 60 32.09 19.11 32.13
N THR A 61 32.56 17.87 32.24
CA THR A 61 32.54 17.05 33.47
C THR A 61 33.38 17.67 34.59
N ARG A 62 33.00 17.42 35.85
CA ARG A 62 33.77 17.82 37.05
C ARG A 62 34.32 16.61 37.79
N THR A 63 35.62 16.68 38.13
CA THR A 63 36.26 16.08 39.32
C THR A 63 37.38 17.05 39.78
N PRO A 64 37.86 16.99 41.05
CA PRO A 64 37.96 18.22 41.84
C PRO A 64 39.37 18.74 42.22
N SER A 65 39.39 20.05 42.57
CA SER A 65 40.28 20.71 43.56
C SER A 65 41.77 20.97 43.22
N PRO A 66 42.46 21.95 43.89
CA PRO A 66 41.98 23.03 44.77
C PRO A 66 42.59 24.46 44.53
N SER A 67 42.03 25.42 45.29
CA SER A 67 42.66 26.57 46.01
C SER A 67 43.11 27.91 45.36
N ILE A 68 43.04 28.95 46.22
CA ILE A 68 43.69 30.29 46.24
C ILE A 68 42.94 31.49 45.59
N SER A 69 42.32 32.30 46.47
CA SER A 69 42.50 33.77 46.75
C SER A 69 42.78 34.78 45.60
N THR A 70 42.45 36.09 45.65
CA THR A 70 41.80 37.03 46.60
C THR A 70 41.59 38.41 45.93
N HIS A 71 40.65 39.23 46.45
CA HIS A 71 40.53 40.71 46.25
C HIS A 71 40.28 41.24 44.82
N GLY A 72 39.71 42.43 44.60
CA GLY A 72 39.07 43.40 45.51
C GLY A 72 39.10 44.84 44.98
N ASN A 73 38.04 45.62 45.25
CA ASN A 73 37.86 47.07 44.95
C ASN A 73 37.80 47.49 43.45
N GLY A 74 37.06 48.53 43.06
CA GLY A 74 36.09 49.33 43.82
C GLY A 74 35.88 50.76 43.26
N THR A 75 34.70 51.34 43.53
CA THR A 75 34.35 52.78 43.46
C THR A 75 34.41 53.51 42.09
N GLY A 76 33.51 54.45 41.75
CA GLY A 76 32.27 54.87 42.43
C GLY A 76 31.73 56.23 41.91
N ASN A 77 30.51 56.61 42.35
CA ASN A 77 30.01 57.98 42.53
C ASN A 77 29.83 58.95 41.31
N ALA A 78 28.88 59.90 41.28
CA ALA A 78 27.75 60.22 42.18
C ALA A 78 26.79 61.35 41.66
N ILE A 79 25.59 61.45 42.26
CA ILE A 79 24.73 62.65 42.50
C ILE A 79 24.06 63.34 41.26
N GLY A 80 22.78 63.77 41.30
CA GLY A 80 21.69 63.57 42.28
C GLY A 80 20.56 64.63 42.24
N LYS A 81 19.49 64.43 43.07
CA LYS A 81 18.27 65.27 43.32
C LYS A 81 17.23 65.30 42.17
N GLY A 82 15.90 65.30 42.35
CA GLY A 82 14.95 65.29 43.49
C GLY A 82 13.49 65.43 42.96
N ILE A 83 12.34 65.41 43.69
CA ILE A 83 11.91 65.17 45.09
C ILE A 83 10.35 64.98 45.11
N SER A 84 9.80 64.09 45.97
CA SER A 84 8.37 63.96 46.42
C SER A 84 7.25 63.57 45.41
N ASN A 85 6.16 62.85 45.76
CA ASN A 85 5.79 62.10 46.99
C ASN A 85 4.75 60.97 46.71
N ASN A 86 4.64 60.02 47.66
CA ASN A 86 3.94 58.71 47.66
C ASN A 86 2.44 58.63 47.29
N ALA A 87 2.05 57.45 46.78
CA ALA A 87 0.97 56.61 47.34
C ALA A 87 1.18 55.11 46.96
N ASP A 88 0.84 54.18 47.85
CA ASP A 88 1.18 52.74 47.76
C ASP A 88 0.24 51.89 46.87
N ALA A 89 0.81 50.92 46.14
CA ALA A 89 0.20 49.62 45.80
C ALA A 89 1.24 48.66 45.15
N HIS A 90 1.29 47.40 45.59
CA HIS A 90 2.18 46.39 44.99
C HIS A 90 1.70 45.89 43.61
N ALA A 91 2.65 45.62 42.70
CA ALA A 91 2.42 44.98 41.40
C ALA A 91 3.41 43.81 41.17
N PRO A 92 3.04 42.74 40.43
CA PRO A 92 3.82 41.50 40.35
C PRO A 92 4.86 41.48 39.21
N HIS A 93 5.84 40.58 39.34
CA HIS A 93 6.88 40.32 38.33
C HIS A 93 6.30 39.75 37.03
N LYS A 94 6.80 40.23 35.88
CA LYS A 94 6.55 39.64 34.55
C LYS A 94 7.52 38.48 34.29
N HIS A 95 7.00 37.33 33.91
CA HIS A 95 7.76 36.26 33.26
C HIS A 95 7.70 36.36 31.73
N ASP A 96 8.65 35.69 31.05
CA ASP A 96 8.98 35.86 29.64
C ASP A 96 8.05 35.07 28.70
N THR A 97 7.38 35.77 27.77
CA THR A 97 6.38 35.20 26.85
C THR A 97 6.90 34.90 25.44
N ARG A 98 8.23 34.94 25.22
CA ARG A 98 8.81 34.84 23.87
C ARG A 98 9.12 33.44 23.35
N HIS A 99 9.17 32.40 24.19
CA HIS A 99 9.38 31.03 23.70
C HIS A 99 8.08 30.34 23.24
N ASP A 100 6.98 30.48 23.98
CA ASP A 100 5.70 29.84 23.63
C ASP A 100 5.15 30.32 22.28
N HIS A 101 5.34 31.61 21.97
CA HIS A 101 4.87 32.20 20.71
C HIS A 101 5.57 31.62 19.47
N ALA A 102 6.83 31.23 19.57
CA ALA A 102 7.58 30.63 18.47
C ALA A 102 7.17 29.16 18.25
N HIS A 103 6.94 28.41 19.34
CA HIS A 103 6.46 27.02 19.27
C HIS A 103 5.05 26.95 18.66
N TRP A 104 4.16 27.86 19.07
CA TRP A 104 2.81 27.99 18.51
C TRP A 104 2.82 28.35 17.02
N GLN A 105 3.69 29.27 16.58
CA GLN A 105 3.80 29.61 15.15
C GLN A 105 4.33 28.44 14.32
N TRP A 106 5.28 27.65 14.83
CA TRP A 106 5.82 26.49 14.12
C TRP A 106 4.77 25.36 13.98
N GLN A 107 4.05 25.05 15.06
CA GLN A 107 2.91 24.12 15.02
C GLN A 107 1.79 24.61 14.08
N THR A 108 1.51 25.91 14.05
CA THR A 108 0.50 26.50 13.15
C THR A 108 0.95 26.45 11.68
N LEU A 109 2.25 26.56 11.40
CA LEU A 109 2.80 26.42 10.05
C LEU A 109 2.75 24.96 9.57
N ASN A 110 3.15 24.01 10.41
CA ASN A 110 2.99 22.57 10.10
C ASN A 110 1.51 22.21 9.89
N ARG A 111 0.60 22.71 10.74
CA ARG A 111 -0.86 22.55 10.54
C ARG A 111 -1.30 23.06 9.16
N LYS A 112 -0.82 24.23 8.71
CA LYS A 112 -1.17 24.76 7.38
C LYS A 112 -0.59 23.95 6.23
N ILE A 113 0.62 23.42 6.38
CA ILE A 113 1.24 22.55 5.37
C ILE A 113 0.50 21.21 5.30
N GLN A 114 0.26 20.55 6.44
CA GLN A 114 -0.45 19.26 6.51
C GLN A 114 -1.90 19.34 6.02
N VAL A 115 -2.64 20.40 6.37
CA VAL A 115 -3.99 20.65 5.82
C VAL A 115 -3.93 20.96 4.33
N GLY A 116 -2.92 21.71 3.86
CA GLY A 116 -2.72 21.97 2.43
C GLY A 116 -2.46 20.70 1.61
N THR A 117 -1.65 19.78 2.12
CA THR A 117 -1.40 18.48 1.47
C THR A 117 -2.59 17.53 1.58
N ALA A 118 -3.29 17.49 2.73
CA ALA A 118 -4.50 16.69 2.89
C ALA A 118 -5.59 17.10 1.88
N ASN A 119 -5.75 18.40 1.62
CA ASN A 119 -6.77 18.89 0.71
C ASN A 119 -6.52 18.51 -0.75
N LEU A 120 -5.26 18.45 -1.18
CA LEU A 120 -4.90 17.97 -2.52
C LEU A 120 -5.08 16.45 -2.67
N ASN A 121 -4.85 15.68 -1.62
CA ASN A 121 -5.09 14.23 -1.61
C ASN A 121 -6.60 13.92 -1.60
N ASN A 122 -7.40 14.69 -0.86
CA ASN A 122 -8.84 14.46 -0.69
C ASN A 122 -9.65 14.64 -1.99
N GLU A 123 -9.23 15.49 -2.93
CA GLU A 123 -9.87 15.59 -4.25
C GLU A 123 -9.66 14.32 -5.10
N ARG A 124 -8.60 13.52 -4.82
CA ARG A 124 -8.33 12.23 -5.47
C ARG A 124 -9.13 11.09 -4.82
N SER A 125 -9.23 11.10 -3.50
CA SER A 125 -9.98 10.12 -2.69
C SER A 125 -11.42 9.90 -3.16
N ALA A 126 -12.14 10.97 -3.47
CA ALA A 126 -13.53 10.92 -3.95
C ALA A 126 -13.73 10.13 -5.26
N LYS A 127 -12.65 9.86 -5.98
CA LYS A 127 -12.66 9.31 -7.34
C LYS A 127 -12.16 7.86 -7.37
N MET A 128 -11.21 7.51 -6.49
CA MET A 128 -10.81 6.12 -6.18
C MET A 128 -12.02 5.22 -5.88
N TRP A 129 -13.05 5.77 -5.23
CA TRP A 129 -14.31 5.07 -4.98
C TRP A 129 -15.16 4.77 -6.24
N LYS A 130 -15.23 5.70 -7.21
CA LYS A 130 -15.98 5.44 -8.45
C LYS A 130 -15.38 4.28 -9.24
N TRP A 131 -14.06 4.13 -9.18
CA TRP A 131 -13.36 2.96 -9.72
C TRP A 131 -13.78 1.67 -9.02
N ASN A 132 -13.76 1.63 -7.68
CA ASN A 132 -14.20 0.45 -6.93
C ASN A 132 -15.65 0.06 -7.28
N ASN A 133 -16.55 1.04 -7.38
CA ASN A 133 -17.97 0.80 -7.70
C ASN A 133 -18.25 0.34 -9.14
N GLN A 134 -17.50 0.79 -10.16
CA GLN A 134 -17.69 0.27 -11.53
C GLN A 134 -17.33 -1.23 -11.65
N TYR A 135 -16.44 -1.73 -10.80
CA TYR A 135 -16.10 -3.15 -10.73
C TYR A 135 -17.04 -3.96 -9.81
N HIS A 136 -17.59 -3.36 -8.75
CA HIS A 136 -18.62 -4.00 -7.90
C HIS A 136 -19.84 -4.46 -8.71
N ASP A 137 -20.38 -3.62 -9.60
CA ASP A 137 -21.54 -3.98 -10.43
C ASP A 137 -21.22 -5.11 -11.44
N ALA A 138 -20.00 -5.15 -12.00
CA ALA A 138 -19.63 -6.09 -13.05
C ALA A 138 -19.53 -7.55 -12.56
N ASP A 139 -19.02 -7.76 -11.34
CA ASP A 139 -18.88 -9.11 -10.75
C ASP A 139 -20.18 -9.59 -10.05
N GLU A 140 -21.09 -8.68 -9.67
CA GLU A 140 -22.42 -9.06 -9.20
C GLU A 140 -23.30 -9.60 -10.35
N ILE A 141 -23.17 -9.04 -11.57
CA ILE A 141 -23.86 -9.52 -12.78
C ILE A 141 -23.50 -11.00 -13.07
N ARG A 142 -22.22 -11.40 -12.96
CA ARG A 142 -21.79 -12.81 -13.10
C ARG A 142 -22.50 -13.76 -12.12
N ARG A 143 -22.98 -13.28 -10.97
CA ARG A 143 -23.68 -14.10 -9.95
C ARG A 143 -25.21 -14.18 -10.14
N GLN A 144 -25.77 -13.39 -11.06
CA GLN A 144 -27.18 -13.48 -11.45
C GLN A 144 -27.36 -14.42 -12.65
N ASP A 145 -26.54 -14.29 -13.69
CA ASP A 145 -26.62 -15.16 -14.88
C ASP A 145 -26.26 -16.63 -14.59
N GLY A 146 -25.40 -16.89 -13.59
CA GLY A 146 -25.06 -18.24 -13.14
C GLY A 146 -26.17 -19.00 -12.38
N ARG A 147 -27.36 -18.43 -12.19
CA ARG A 147 -28.49 -19.06 -11.47
C ARG A 147 -29.76 -19.26 -12.33
N GLY A 148 -29.62 -19.17 -13.65
CA GLY A 148 -30.75 -19.10 -14.59
C GLY A 148 -30.98 -20.29 -15.52
N GLN A 149 -30.53 -21.52 -15.25
CA GLN A 149 -30.90 -22.68 -16.09
C GLN A 149 -30.65 -24.06 -15.44
N HIS A 150 -31.60 -24.55 -14.61
CA HIS A 150 -31.81 -25.98 -14.39
C HIS A 150 -33.19 -26.24 -13.74
N ASP A 151 -34.23 -26.35 -14.58
CA ASP A 151 -35.51 -26.95 -14.19
C ASP A 151 -36.19 -27.53 -15.44
N GLY A 152 -36.62 -28.80 -15.37
CA GLY A 152 -37.59 -29.37 -16.32
C GLY A 152 -37.28 -30.74 -16.95
N VAL A 153 -37.75 -31.82 -16.28
CA VAL A 153 -38.34 -33.08 -16.85
C VAL A 153 -37.48 -33.92 -17.84
N GLY A 154 -37.34 -35.25 -17.74
CA GLY A 154 -37.82 -36.24 -16.77
C GLY A 154 -37.79 -37.68 -17.34
N ALA A 155 -38.01 -38.67 -16.46
CA ALA A 155 -38.34 -40.09 -16.74
C ALA A 155 -37.31 -41.06 -17.39
N GLY A 156 -36.83 -42.01 -16.57
CA GLY A 156 -36.97 -43.46 -16.87
C GLY A 156 -35.83 -44.21 -17.59
N GLY A 157 -35.37 -45.32 -17.00
CA GLY A 157 -34.60 -46.35 -17.72
C GLY A 157 -33.51 -47.04 -16.88
N GLN A 158 -33.82 -48.20 -16.28
CA GLN A 158 -32.79 -49.11 -15.76
C GLN A 158 -32.15 -49.88 -16.92
N THR A 159 -30.81 -49.98 -16.95
CA THR A 159 -30.14 -51.23 -17.37
C THR A 159 -28.83 -51.41 -16.60
N THR A 160 -28.76 -52.49 -15.85
CA THR A 160 -27.55 -52.99 -15.18
C THR A 160 -26.64 -53.72 -16.16
N PHE A 161 -25.33 -53.48 -16.09
CA PHE A 161 -24.34 -54.50 -16.45
C PHE A 161 -23.22 -54.47 -15.40
N ASN A 162 -23.22 -55.50 -14.54
CA ASN A 162 -22.02 -55.89 -13.81
C ASN A 162 -21.13 -56.67 -14.76
N ASP A 163 -19.84 -56.37 -14.76
CA ASP A 163 -18.85 -57.45 -14.81
C ASP A 163 -17.65 -57.06 -13.93
N GLY A 164 -17.19 -58.01 -13.13
CA GLY A 164 -16.27 -57.75 -12.03
C GLY A 164 -14.85 -58.19 -12.32
N MET A 165 -13.88 -57.32 -12.05
CA MET A 165 -12.52 -57.74 -11.70
C MET A 165 -12.17 -57.21 -10.32
N LYS A 166 -12.09 -58.11 -9.34
CA LYS A 166 -11.38 -57.85 -8.09
C LYS A 166 -9.87 -57.89 -8.36
N MET A 167 -9.18 -56.83 -7.96
CA MET A 167 -7.78 -56.89 -7.59
C MET A 167 -7.71 -56.43 -6.13
N ASP A 168 -7.17 -57.28 -5.25
CA ASP A 168 -6.88 -56.91 -3.87
C ASP A 168 -5.64 -56.01 -3.81
N GLY A 169 -5.46 -55.25 -2.73
CA GLY A 169 -4.18 -54.64 -2.40
C GLY A 169 -4.20 -53.13 -2.21
N ASP A 170 -4.41 -52.73 -0.96
CA ASP A 170 -4.08 -51.43 -0.38
C ASP A 170 -2.84 -50.73 -0.99
N GLN A 171 -3.09 -49.68 -1.79
CA GLN A 171 -2.21 -48.53 -1.95
C GLN A 171 -3.04 -47.25 -2.19
N THR A 172 -3.68 -46.73 -1.14
CA THR A 172 -4.09 -45.31 -1.14
C THR A 172 -2.90 -44.40 -0.86
N ALA A 173 -1.86 -44.50 -1.69
CA ALA A 173 -0.87 -43.45 -1.84
C ALA A 173 -1.58 -42.26 -2.50
N THR A 174 -2.11 -41.34 -1.69
CA THR A 174 -2.56 -40.03 -2.16
C THR A 174 -1.36 -39.38 -2.86
N ALA A 175 -1.43 -39.28 -4.20
CA ALA A 175 -0.37 -38.65 -4.97
C ALA A 175 -0.19 -37.22 -4.43
N SER A 176 0.99 -36.94 -3.85
CA SER A 176 1.22 -35.65 -3.20
C SER A 176 1.08 -34.56 -4.24
N GLU A 177 0.19 -33.60 -3.98
CA GLU A 177 -0.09 -32.52 -4.92
C GLU A 177 1.20 -31.76 -5.24
N GLU A 178 1.69 -31.90 -6.48
CA GLU A 178 2.93 -31.26 -6.91
C GLU A 178 2.73 -29.75 -7.07
N PHE A 179 3.78 -28.98 -6.79
CA PHE A 179 3.81 -27.53 -6.96
C PHE A 179 2.74 -26.80 -6.12
N VAL A 180 2.56 -27.17 -4.86
CA VAL A 180 1.71 -26.40 -3.93
C VAL A 180 2.53 -25.22 -3.37
N PRO A 181 2.01 -23.97 -3.39
CA PRO A 181 2.67 -22.83 -2.76
C PRO A 181 2.98 -23.10 -1.27
N GLY A 182 4.18 -22.73 -0.83
CA GLY A 182 4.73 -23.08 0.48
C GLY A 182 5.47 -24.43 0.54
N GLN A 183 5.45 -25.27 -0.51
CA GLN A 183 6.36 -26.40 -0.62
C GLN A 183 7.77 -25.93 -1.05
N ASN A 184 8.81 -26.63 -0.60
CA ASN A 184 10.19 -26.37 -1.03
C ASN A 184 10.32 -26.56 -2.55
N ALA A 185 10.98 -25.62 -3.23
CA ALA A 185 11.25 -25.71 -4.65
C ALA A 185 12.23 -26.85 -4.95
N LYS A 186 11.93 -27.61 -6.02
CA LYS A 186 12.82 -28.68 -6.50
C LYS A 186 14.11 -28.05 -7.09
N PRO A 187 15.27 -28.73 -7.03
CA PRO A 187 16.48 -28.25 -7.69
C PRO A 187 16.29 -28.02 -9.20
N PHE A 188 17.01 -27.06 -9.77
CA PHE A 188 17.04 -26.83 -11.21
C PHE A 188 18.41 -26.37 -11.70
N THR A 189 18.61 -26.42 -13.01
CA THR A 189 19.76 -25.89 -13.72
C THR A 189 19.26 -25.29 -15.04
N VAL A 190 19.74 -24.08 -15.36
CA VAL A 190 19.42 -23.34 -16.60
C VAL A 190 20.69 -22.66 -17.10
N ASP A 191 20.87 -22.54 -18.41
CA ASP A 191 21.98 -21.76 -18.96
C ASP A 191 21.52 -20.33 -19.25
N THR A 192 22.39 -19.39 -18.91
CA THR A 192 22.14 -17.96 -19.07
C THR A 192 23.21 -17.32 -19.95
N LEU A 193 23.02 -16.07 -20.35
CA LEU A 193 24.05 -15.28 -21.03
C LEU A 193 25.38 -15.23 -20.24
N ASN A 194 25.31 -15.31 -18.91
CA ASN A 194 26.45 -15.23 -17.99
C ASN A 194 26.94 -16.62 -17.52
N GLY A 195 26.47 -17.71 -18.13
CA GLY A 195 26.82 -19.09 -17.79
C GLY A 195 25.69 -19.87 -17.09
N THR A 196 26.01 -21.07 -16.61
CA THR A 196 25.03 -22.00 -16.03
C THR A 196 24.65 -21.63 -14.59
N LEU A 197 23.39 -21.28 -14.37
CA LEU A 197 22.82 -21.02 -13.04
C LEU A 197 22.23 -22.32 -12.45
N LYS A 198 22.44 -22.53 -11.14
CA LYS A 198 21.96 -23.72 -10.42
C LYS A 198 21.25 -23.32 -9.13
N PHE A 199 20.16 -24.03 -8.82
CA PHE A 199 19.47 -23.91 -7.54
C PHE A 199 19.32 -25.30 -6.90
N PRO A 200 19.58 -25.46 -5.60
CA PRO A 200 20.22 -24.48 -4.71
C PRO A 200 21.70 -24.25 -5.07
N SER A 201 22.22 -23.08 -4.75
CA SER A 201 23.64 -22.70 -4.85
C SER A 201 23.95 -21.64 -3.78
N ILE A 202 25.24 -21.44 -3.45
CA ILE A 202 25.63 -20.55 -2.36
C ILE A 202 25.15 -19.10 -2.56
N ASP A 203 25.10 -18.65 -3.81
CA ASP A 203 24.68 -17.30 -4.17
C ASP A 203 23.14 -17.11 -4.09
N LEU A 204 22.37 -18.19 -4.24
CA LEU A 204 20.90 -18.19 -4.21
C LEU A 204 20.30 -18.66 -2.87
N LEU A 205 21.10 -19.19 -1.95
CA LEU A 205 20.63 -19.60 -0.62
C LEU A 205 20.25 -18.37 0.22
N ASN A 206 19.12 -18.46 0.92
CA ASN A 206 18.52 -17.36 1.71
C ASN A 206 18.20 -16.09 0.88
N LYS A 207 18.11 -16.21 -0.45
CA LYS A 207 17.66 -15.19 -1.40
C LYS A 207 16.29 -15.54 -1.94
N SER A 208 15.51 -14.54 -2.32
CA SER A 208 14.31 -14.76 -3.13
C SER A 208 14.71 -14.84 -4.61
N ILE A 209 13.98 -15.62 -5.38
CA ILE A 209 14.18 -15.76 -6.82
C ILE A 209 12.85 -15.50 -7.50
N ILE A 210 12.79 -14.48 -8.34
CA ILE A 210 11.57 -14.14 -9.08
C ILE A 210 11.79 -14.47 -10.56
N PHE A 211 10.87 -15.26 -11.11
CA PHE A 211 10.89 -15.70 -12.49
C PHE A 211 9.92 -14.85 -13.31
N GLN A 212 10.34 -14.48 -14.53
CA GLN A 212 9.49 -13.80 -15.49
C GLN A 212 9.74 -14.40 -16.89
N VAL A 213 8.66 -14.72 -17.59
CA VAL A 213 8.67 -15.31 -18.93
C VAL A 213 8.18 -14.28 -19.93
N PHE A 214 9.04 -13.87 -20.85
CA PHE A 214 8.68 -13.01 -21.97
C PHE A 214 7.98 -13.80 -23.08
N ASP A 215 6.89 -13.23 -23.59
CA ASP A 215 6.21 -13.68 -24.80
C ASP A 215 5.68 -12.47 -25.56
N ASN A 216 6.26 -12.19 -26.74
CA ASN A 216 5.88 -11.04 -27.56
C ASN A 216 4.45 -11.13 -28.14
N ARG A 217 3.74 -12.26 -27.98
CA ARG A 217 2.29 -12.34 -28.30
C ARG A 217 1.46 -11.57 -27.27
N SER A 218 1.96 -11.41 -26.04
CA SER A 218 1.33 -10.55 -25.03
C SER A 218 1.72 -9.08 -25.24
N ALA A 219 0.72 -8.22 -25.34
CA ALA A 219 0.90 -6.77 -25.38
C ALA A 219 1.30 -6.22 -24.00
N PHE A 220 0.80 -6.84 -22.92
CA PHE A 220 1.17 -6.55 -21.54
C PHE A 220 2.67 -6.79 -21.31
N LEU A 221 3.18 -7.97 -21.70
CA LEU A 221 4.61 -8.28 -21.56
C LEU A 221 5.49 -7.43 -22.47
N GLN A 222 5.02 -7.07 -23.68
CA GLN A 222 5.76 -6.11 -24.50
C GLN A 222 5.90 -4.76 -23.77
N CYS A 223 4.82 -4.21 -23.23
CA CYS A 223 4.86 -2.94 -22.52
C CYS A 223 5.72 -3.00 -21.24
N LEU A 224 5.68 -4.12 -20.49
CA LEU A 224 6.50 -4.35 -19.29
C LEU A 224 7.99 -4.15 -19.59
N TRP A 225 8.43 -4.61 -20.76
CA TRP A 225 9.82 -4.58 -21.21
C TRP A 225 10.20 -3.38 -22.08
N THR A 226 9.24 -2.55 -22.53
CA THR A 226 9.51 -1.36 -23.36
C THR A 226 9.14 -0.03 -22.70
N SER A 227 8.45 -0.05 -21.56
CA SER A 227 8.14 1.15 -20.78
C SER A 227 9.36 1.56 -19.95
N GLU A 228 9.86 2.78 -20.16
CA GLU A 228 10.97 3.34 -19.35
C GLU A 228 10.61 3.36 -17.85
N VAL A 229 9.38 3.76 -17.50
CA VAL A 229 8.89 3.78 -16.12
C VAL A 229 8.89 2.37 -15.51
N SER A 230 8.54 1.35 -16.30
CA SER A 230 8.66 -0.05 -15.87
C SER A 230 10.13 -0.43 -15.65
N LEU A 231 11.00 -0.23 -16.63
CA LEU A 231 12.41 -0.63 -16.56
C LEU A 231 13.15 0.09 -15.42
N LYS A 232 12.92 1.40 -15.21
CA LYS A 232 13.52 2.16 -14.11
C LYS A 232 13.08 1.65 -12.73
N SER A 233 11.84 1.18 -12.57
CA SER A 233 11.31 0.73 -11.26
C SER A 233 12.08 -0.43 -10.62
N ILE A 234 12.74 -1.27 -11.43
CA ILE A 234 13.53 -2.42 -10.93
C ILE A 234 14.69 -2.00 -10.01
N SER A 235 15.12 -0.73 -10.05
CA SER A 235 16.16 -0.18 -9.16
C SER A 235 15.78 -0.24 -7.68
N GLY A 236 14.47 -0.27 -7.35
CA GLY A 236 13.98 -0.44 -5.98
C GLY A 236 14.13 -1.87 -5.39
N SER A 237 14.70 -2.80 -6.16
CA SER A 237 14.90 -4.20 -5.74
C SER A 237 15.89 -4.34 -4.59
N PRO A 238 15.53 -5.01 -3.48
CA PRO A 238 16.47 -5.28 -2.40
C PRO A 238 17.64 -6.18 -2.85
N ASP A 239 18.77 -6.17 -2.13
CA ASP A 239 19.92 -7.06 -2.41
C ASP A 239 19.66 -8.55 -2.05
N SER A 240 18.46 -8.86 -1.57
CA SER A 240 17.97 -10.19 -1.21
C SER A 240 17.36 -10.96 -2.39
N VAL A 241 17.07 -10.31 -3.53
CA VAL A 241 16.40 -10.95 -4.68
C VAL A 241 17.32 -11.16 -5.88
N HIS A 242 17.11 -12.27 -6.59
CA HIS A 242 17.60 -12.52 -7.94
C HIS A 242 16.43 -12.64 -8.93
N TYR A 243 16.63 -12.17 -10.15
CA TYR A 243 15.63 -12.27 -11.22
C TYR A 243 16.10 -13.28 -12.28
N ILE A 244 15.20 -14.17 -12.69
CA ILE A 244 15.43 -15.13 -13.77
C ILE A 244 14.44 -14.84 -14.90
N PHE A 245 14.95 -14.19 -15.94
CA PHE A 245 14.22 -13.83 -17.14
C PHE A 245 14.34 -14.97 -18.17
N MET A 246 13.20 -15.44 -18.65
CA MET A 246 13.06 -16.55 -19.60
C MET A 246 12.24 -16.06 -20.81
N SER A 247 12.23 -16.84 -21.89
CA SER A 247 11.33 -16.58 -23.03
C SER A 247 10.62 -17.86 -23.45
N SER A 248 9.35 -17.75 -23.82
CA SER A 248 8.58 -18.85 -24.45
C SER A 248 8.90 -19.01 -25.95
N SER A 249 9.61 -18.04 -26.54
CA SER A 249 9.93 -17.98 -27.97
C SER A 249 10.96 -19.02 -28.40
N TYR A 250 10.83 -19.48 -29.65
CA TYR A 250 11.87 -20.25 -30.33
C TYR A 250 13.18 -19.45 -30.55
N HIS A 251 13.12 -18.12 -30.39
CA HIS A 251 14.27 -17.21 -30.41
C HIS A 251 14.79 -16.81 -29.01
N ALA A 252 14.53 -17.59 -27.97
CA ALA A 252 14.84 -17.22 -26.57
C ALA A 252 16.22 -16.60 -26.31
N LYS A 253 17.30 -17.07 -26.96
CA LYS A 253 18.64 -16.45 -26.85
C LYS A 253 18.69 -14.99 -27.37
N GLN A 254 17.94 -14.67 -28.43
CA GLN A 254 17.85 -13.30 -28.96
C GLN A 254 17.03 -12.42 -28.01
N ASP A 255 15.91 -12.95 -27.51
CA ASP A 255 15.08 -12.26 -26.51
C ASP A 255 15.88 -11.99 -25.22
N ALA A 256 16.68 -12.95 -24.76
CA ALA A 256 17.56 -12.81 -23.60
C ALA A 256 18.54 -11.63 -23.76
N VAL A 257 19.20 -11.52 -24.93
CA VAL A 257 20.10 -10.39 -25.23
C VAL A 257 19.33 -9.07 -25.31
N TRP A 258 18.14 -9.09 -25.91
CA TRP A 258 17.29 -7.89 -25.99
C TRP A 258 16.85 -7.41 -24.60
N MET A 259 16.34 -8.31 -23.76
CA MET A 259 15.93 -8.04 -22.37
C MET A 259 17.09 -7.53 -21.51
N GLN A 260 18.29 -8.13 -21.64
CA GLN A 260 19.50 -7.64 -20.98
C GLN A 260 19.82 -6.21 -21.39
N ASN A 261 19.81 -5.92 -22.71
CA ASN A 261 20.07 -4.58 -23.22
C ASN A 261 19.03 -3.55 -22.72
N GLN A 262 17.73 -3.90 -22.62
CA GLN A 262 16.72 -2.98 -22.08
C GLN A 262 17.07 -2.54 -20.65
N LEU A 263 17.37 -3.51 -19.78
CA LEU A 263 17.67 -3.24 -18.37
C LEU A 263 19.02 -2.55 -18.18
N THR A 264 20.09 -3.00 -18.86
CA THR A 264 21.41 -2.34 -18.78
C THR A 264 21.33 -0.90 -19.24
N SER A 265 20.71 -0.60 -20.40
CA SER A 265 20.56 0.79 -20.88
C SER A 265 19.73 1.65 -19.92
N SER A 266 18.67 1.11 -19.31
CA SER A 266 17.89 1.82 -18.29
C SER A 266 18.74 2.15 -17.05
N LEU A 267 19.51 1.19 -16.53
CA LEU A 267 20.34 1.39 -15.34
C LEU A 267 21.52 2.33 -15.59
N GLU A 268 22.14 2.27 -16.77
CA GLU A 268 23.16 3.23 -17.22
C GLU A 268 22.59 4.65 -17.30
N THR A 269 21.38 4.79 -17.85
CA THR A 269 20.68 6.09 -17.96
C THR A 269 20.41 6.68 -16.57
N MET A 270 19.80 5.91 -15.66
CA MET A 270 19.58 6.32 -14.27
C MET A 270 20.87 6.68 -13.53
N THR A 271 21.97 5.96 -13.79
CA THR A 271 23.28 6.26 -13.20
C THR A 271 23.84 7.59 -13.74
N SER A 272 23.67 7.86 -15.04
CA SER A 272 24.10 9.12 -15.66
C SER A 272 23.27 10.33 -15.22
N GLU A 273 21.99 10.12 -14.91
CA GLU A 273 21.06 11.13 -14.39
C GLU A 273 21.21 11.36 -12.88
N GLY A 274 21.93 10.48 -12.18
CA GLY A 274 22.14 10.53 -10.73
C GLY A 274 20.96 9.98 -9.91
N GLU A 275 20.03 9.27 -10.54
CA GLU A 275 18.91 8.57 -9.90
C GLU A 275 19.35 7.26 -9.21
N LEU A 276 20.47 6.68 -9.66
CA LEU A 276 21.06 5.44 -9.14
C LEU A 276 22.57 5.61 -8.93
N SER A 277 23.15 4.99 -7.90
CA SER A 277 24.61 4.94 -7.75
C SER A 277 25.22 3.86 -8.63
N GLU A 278 26.45 4.08 -9.12
CA GLU A 278 27.18 3.10 -9.93
C GLU A 278 27.32 1.74 -9.20
N GLU A 279 27.60 1.77 -7.90
CA GLU A 279 27.67 0.57 -7.05
C GLU A 279 26.34 -0.19 -6.98
N ALA A 280 25.21 0.51 -6.83
CA ALA A 280 23.89 -0.11 -6.80
C ALA A 280 23.48 -0.66 -8.18
N GLY A 281 23.78 0.07 -9.25
CA GLY A 281 23.55 -0.37 -10.63
C GLY A 281 24.35 -1.62 -11.00
N VAL A 282 25.63 -1.68 -10.60
CA VAL A 282 26.47 -2.88 -10.78
C VAL A 282 25.97 -4.03 -9.90
N SER A 283 25.68 -3.79 -8.61
CA SER A 283 25.11 -4.81 -7.71
C SER A 283 23.87 -5.45 -8.32
N LEU A 284 22.90 -4.64 -8.76
CA LEU A 284 21.67 -5.12 -9.35
C LEU A 284 21.92 -5.96 -10.61
N GLN A 285 22.79 -5.51 -11.53
CA GLN A 285 23.12 -6.25 -12.74
C GLN A 285 23.68 -7.65 -12.47
N THR A 286 24.45 -7.86 -11.40
CA THR A 286 24.94 -9.21 -11.02
C THR A 286 23.82 -10.18 -10.61
N ARG A 287 22.61 -9.65 -10.33
CA ARG A 287 21.44 -10.41 -9.86
C ARG A 287 20.38 -10.62 -10.95
N LEU A 288 20.62 -10.13 -12.18
CA LEU A 288 19.75 -10.29 -13.35
C LEU A 288 20.26 -11.44 -14.25
N HIS A 289 19.50 -12.53 -14.31
CA HIS A 289 19.86 -13.73 -15.07
C HIS A 289 18.94 -13.89 -16.28
N PHE A 290 19.51 -14.05 -17.48
CA PHE A 290 18.76 -14.15 -18.74
C PHE A 290 18.98 -15.51 -19.40
N VAL A 291 17.96 -16.36 -19.37
CA VAL A 291 18.02 -17.77 -19.83
C VAL A 291 18.01 -17.84 -21.36
N ILE A 292 18.89 -18.65 -21.94
CA ILE A 292 19.11 -18.71 -23.39
C ILE A 292 18.33 -19.82 -24.12
N GLN A 293 17.76 -20.77 -23.38
CA GLN A 293 16.86 -21.79 -23.91
C GLN A 293 15.39 -21.33 -23.85
N PRO A 294 14.52 -21.73 -24.81
CA PRO A 294 13.09 -21.55 -24.68
C PRO A 294 12.53 -22.28 -23.46
N THR A 295 11.55 -21.68 -22.80
CA THR A 295 10.93 -22.21 -21.57
C THR A 295 10.46 -23.66 -21.77
N TYR A 296 9.75 -23.94 -22.87
CA TYR A 296 9.27 -25.29 -23.20
C TYR A 296 10.37 -26.33 -23.51
N GLN A 297 11.64 -25.92 -23.62
CA GLN A 297 12.80 -26.81 -23.80
C GLN A 297 13.61 -27.03 -22.49
N LEU A 298 13.22 -26.39 -21.39
CA LEU A 298 13.85 -26.62 -20.09
C LEU A 298 13.51 -28.03 -19.59
N GLY A 299 14.49 -28.93 -19.62
CA GLY A 299 14.38 -30.32 -19.15
C GLY A 299 14.28 -30.47 -17.62
N ASN A 300 13.53 -29.59 -16.97
CA ASN A 300 13.32 -29.52 -15.52
C ASN A 300 11.83 -29.23 -15.23
N TRP A 301 11.50 -28.89 -13.99
CA TRP A 301 10.12 -28.75 -13.53
C TRP A 301 9.49 -27.38 -13.81
N LEU A 302 10.27 -26.36 -14.19
CA LEU A 302 9.81 -24.97 -14.34
C LEU A 302 8.62 -24.84 -15.32
N PRO A 303 8.63 -25.49 -16.52
CA PRO A 303 7.51 -25.35 -17.46
C PRO A 303 6.24 -26.01 -16.94
N ALA A 304 6.36 -27.16 -16.27
CA ALA A 304 5.23 -27.85 -15.67
C ALA A 304 4.56 -27.04 -14.55
N LEU A 305 5.33 -26.26 -13.78
CA LEU A 305 4.74 -25.31 -12.81
C LEU A 305 4.01 -24.18 -13.52
N LEU A 306 4.60 -23.55 -14.55
CA LEU A 306 3.97 -22.45 -15.30
C LEU A 306 2.67 -22.88 -15.99
N MET A 307 2.60 -24.13 -16.48
CA MET A 307 1.36 -24.75 -16.97
C MET A 307 0.35 -25.01 -15.84
N LYS A 308 0.78 -25.57 -14.69
CA LYS A 308 -0.14 -25.90 -13.59
C LYS A 308 -0.71 -24.65 -12.92
N TRP A 309 0.10 -23.63 -12.74
CA TRP A 309 -0.27 -22.32 -12.18
C TRP A 309 -0.76 -21.36 -13.28
N ALA A 310 -1.38 -21.88 -14.35
CA ALA A 310 -1.91 -21.08 -15.45
C ALA A 310 -2.73 -19.89 -14.91
N CYS A 311 -2.26 -18.69 -15.26
CA CYS A 311 -2.81 -17.46 -14.70
C CYS A 311 -4.18 -17.14 -15.33
N GLN A 312 -5.09 -16.63 -14.50
CA GLN A 312 -6.47 -16.31 -14.86
C GLN A 312 -6.74 -14.81 -14.67
N ASP A 313 -7.63 -14.26 -15.49
CA ASP A 313 -8.08 -12.87 -15.51
C ASP A 313 -7.00 -11.83 -15.93
N HIS A 314 -6.43 -11.06 -15.00
CA HIS A 314 -5.66 -9.86 -15.31
C HIS A 314 -4.16 -10.13 -15.57
N GLY A 315 -3.58 -9.36 -16.50
CA GLY A 315 -2.14 -9.44 -16.86
C GLY A 315 -1.73 -10.71 -17.63
N CYS A 316 -2.69 -11.58 -17.96
CA CYS A 316 -2.43 -12.97 -18.33
C CYS A 316 -3.16 -13.42 -19.61
N GLY A 317 -2.66 -14.50 -20.23
CA GLY A 317 -3.09 -14.91 -21.56
C GLY A 317 -2.60 -13.96 -22.66
N PHE A 318 -3.12 -14.16 -23.87
CA PHE A 318 -2.92 -13.27 -25.01
C PHE A 318 -4.22 -12.53 -25.31
N THR A 319 -4.35 -11.35 -24.72
CA THR A 319 -5.43 -10.38 -24.99
C THR A 319 -5.36 -9.89 -26.44
N GLN A 320 -6.47 -10.02 -27.17
CA GLN A 320 -6.53 -9.78 -28.61
C GLN A 320 -7.77 -8.97 -29.01
N ALA A 321 -7.62 -8.19 -30.08
CA ALA A 321 -8.69 -7.60 -30.86
C ALA A 321 -8.75 -8.31 -32.22
N VAL A 322 -9.94 -8.82 -32.58
CA VAL A 322 -10.19 -9.56 -33.82
C VAL A 322 -11.05 -8.70 -34.73
N PHE A 323 -10.46 -8.25 -35.84
CA PHE A 323 -11.13 -7.42 -36.83
C PHE A 323 -11.63 -8.29 -37.98
N LYS A 324 -12.94 -8.20 -38.28
CA LYS A 324 -13.62 -8.96 -39.33
C LYS A 324 -14.30 -8.02 -40.30
N SER A 325 -14.12 -8.30 -41.60
CA SER A 325 -14.85 -7.68 -42.69
C SER A 325 -16.34 -8.00 -42.59
N ILE A 326 -17.21 -6.98 -42.72
CA ILE A 326 -18.66 -7.18 -42.76
C ILE A 326 -19.11 -7.66 -44.16
N THR A 327 -18.43 -7.21 -45.22
CA THR A 327 -18.80 -7.55 -46.61
C THR A 327 -18.11 -8.81 -47.15
N GLY A 328 -17.09 -9.32 -46.45
CA GLY A 328 -16.18 -10.36 -46.93
C GLY A 328 -15.04 -9.85 -47.83
N ALA A 329 -14.87 -8.54 -47.97
CA ALA A 329 -13.87 -7.92 -48.84
C ALA A 329 -12.43 -8.01 -48.31
N SER A 330 -12.20 -8.19 -47.00
CA SER A 330 -10.86 -8.36 -46.43
C SER A 330 -10.77 -9.58 -45.51
N SER A 331 -9.56 -10.15 -45.41
CA SER A 331 -9.22 -11.20 -44.43
C SER A 331 -9.46 -10.75 -42.99
N GLU A 332 -9.70 -11.72 -42.12
CA GLU A 332 -9.71 -11.53 -40.66
C GLU A 332 -8.31 -11.20 -40.14
N LEU A 333 -8.22 -10.23 -39.22
CA LEU A 333 -6.96 -9.81 -38.59
C LEU A 333 -7.06 -9.96 -37.07
N ILE A 334 -6.12 -10.68 -36.47
CA ILE A 334 -6.02 -10.86 -35.01
C ILE A 334 -4.79 -10.12 -34.52
N LEU A 335 -5.00 -9.05 -33.75
CA LEU A 335 -3.93 -8.22 -33.18
C LEU A 335 -3.92 -8.36 -31.66
N LYS A 336 -2.71 -8.40 -31.06
CA LYS A 336 -2.57 -8.28 -29.60
C LYS A 336 -3.02 -6.89 -29.14
N ARG A 337 -3.63 -6.81 -27.94
CA ARG A 337 -4.08 -5.54 -27.34
C ARG A 337 -3.63 -5.41 -25.89
N LEU A 338 -3.29 -4.21 -25.47
CA LEU A 338 -3.11 -3.84 -24.07
C LEU A 338 -4.27 -2.92 -23.70
N ASP A 339 -5.11 -3.35 -22.77
CA ASP A 339 -6.20 -2.49 -22.29
C ASP A 339 -5.62 -1.28 -21.56
N ALA A 340 -6.41 -0.20 -21.52
CA ALA A 340 -6.09 0.94 -20.69
C ALA A 340 -5.93 0.51 -19.22
N ARG A 341 -5.15 1.30 -18.46
CA ARG A 341 -4.72 0.91 -17.12
C ARG A 341 -5.92 0.49 -16.24
N TYR A 342 -5.73 -0.56 -15.46
CA TYR A 342 -6.78 -1.21 -14.65
C TYR A 342 -7.55 -0.25 -13.74
N ASP A 343 -6.88 0.78 -13.22
CA ASP A 343 -7.43 1.83 -12.37
C ASP A 343 -8.03 3.02 -13.14
N TRP A 344 -8.09 2.96 -14.47
CA TRP A 344 -8.46 4.12 -15.31
C TRP A 344 -9.54 3.89 -16.36
N LEU A 345 -9.74 2.70 -16.94
CA LEU A 345 -10.88 2.45 -17.85
C LEU A 345 -11.27 0.97 -17.86
N PRO A 346 -12.58 0.63 -18.04
CA PRO A 346 -13.02 -0.75 -18.14
C PRO A 346 -12.48 -1.44 -19.41
N SER A 347 -12.26 -2.75 -19.34
CA SER A 347 -11.81 -3.53 -20.50
C SER A 347 -12.91 -3.59 -21.57
N PRO A 348 -12.59 -3.38 -22.86
CA PRO A 348 -13.56 -3.62 -23.94
C PRO A 348 -14.15 -5.04 -23.95
N ALA A 349 -13.42 -6.05 -23.44
CA ALA A 349 -13.93 -7.42 -23.34
C ALA A 349 -14.90 -7.64 -22.16
N GLN A 350 -14.92 -6.74 -21.18
CA GLN A 350 -15.91 -6.74 -20.10
C GLN A 350 -17.17 -5.98 -20.52
N VAL A 351 -17.04 -4.94 -21.35
CA VAL A 351 -18.15 -4.08 -21.80
C VAL A 351 -18.90 -4.66 -23.01
N PHE A 352 -18.20 -5.26 -23.98
CA PHE A 352 -18.81 -5.70 -25.24
C PHE A 352 -18.94 -7.22 -25.33
N SER A 353 -20.18 -7.71 -25.28
CA SER A 353 -20.53 -9.13 -25.51
C SER A 353 -20.73 -9.51 -26.98
N SER A 354 -20.76 -8.53 -27.89
CA SER A 354 -20.97 -8.70 -29.32
C SER A 354 -19.97 -7.86 -30.15
N PRO A 355 -19.69 -8.22 -31.42
CA PRO A 355 -18.80 -7.43 -32.26
C PRO A 355 -19.32 -6.01 -32.49
N GLN A 356 -18.45 -5.02 -32.39
CA GLN A 356 -18.75 -3.59 -32.55
C GLN A 356 -18.18 -3.05 -33.86
N SER A 357 -18.86 -2.11 -34.51
CA SER A 357 -18.36 -1.46 -35.73
C SER A 357 -17.24 -0.45 -35.42
N VAL A 358 -16.26 -0.35 -36.32
CA VAL A 358 -15.04 0.46 -36.13
C VAL A 358 -14.92 1.52 -37.23
N ILE A 359 -14.59 2.76 -36.83
CA ILE A 359 -14.36 3.88 -37.75
C ILE A 359 -12.97 4.49 -37.52
N LEU A 360 -12.24 4.75 -38.62
CA LEU A 360 -10.93 5.41 -38.58
C LEU A 360 -11.08 6.89 -38.21
N ALA A 361 -10.75 7.20 -36.96
CA ALA A 361 -11.02 8.46 -36.27
C ALA A 361 -9.86 9.47 -36.29
N GLY A 362 -8.79 9.22 -37.06
CA GLY A 362 -7.64 10.12 -37.19
C GLY A 362 -6.78 10.13 -35.94
N ASN A 363 -6.43 11.31 -35.41
CA ASN A 363 -5.67 11.42 -34.16
C ASN A 363 -6.54 11.54 -32.90
N GLY A 364 -7.86 11.62 -33.01
CA GLY A 364 -8.78 11.70 -31.87
C GLY A 364 -8.68 12.99 -31.03
N CYS A 365 -7.83 13.96 -31.39
CA CYS A 365 -7.60 15.18 -30.60
C CYS A 365 -8.66 16.27 -30.85
N SER A 366 -9.76 15.94 -31.53
CA SER A 366 -10.87 16.84 -31.87
C SER A 366 -12.16 16.02 -32.02
N ALA A 367 -13.30 16.65 -31.80
CA ALA A 367 -14.60 15.99 -31.92
C ALA A 367 -14.90 15.57 -33.36
N ARG A 368 -15.64 14.47 -33.53
CA ARG A 368 -15.99 13.88 -34.83
C ARG A 368 -17.39 13.25 -34.80
N GLU A 369 -18.35 13.86 -35.45
CA GLU A 369 -19.76 13.39 -35.42
C GLU A 369 -19.95 11.99 -36.02
N ASP A 370 -19.05 11.56 -36.90
CA ASP A 370 -19.15 10.28 -37.61
C ASP A 370 -18.71 9.06 -36.78
N VAL A 371 -18.11 9.22 -35.60
CA VAL A 371 -17.83 8.10 -34.68
C VAL A 371 -19.01 7.75 -33.77
N ALA A 372 -20.14 8.48 -33.86
CA ALA A 372 -21.31 8.25 -33.01
C ALA A 372 -21.83 6.80 -33.15
N GLY A 373 -21.96 6.08 -32.03
CA GLY A 373 -22.38 4.68 -32.00
C GLY A 373 -21.32 3.65 -32.43
N HIS A 374 -20.08 4.08 -32.71
CA HIS A 374 -18.99 3.24 -33.22
C HIS A 374 -17.79 3.24 -32.27
N ILE A 375 -16.89 2.26 -32.43
CA ILE A 375 -15.57 2.32 -31.81
C ILE A 375 -14.65 3.19 -32.66
N ALA A 376 -14.06 4.21 -32.04
CA ALA A 376 -13.13 5.13 -32.68
C ALA A 376 -11.72 4.53 -32.73
N LEU A 377 -11.19 4.29 -33.94
CA LEU A 377 -9.81 3.85 -34.15
C LEU A 377 -8.89 5.06 -34.39
N VAL A 378 -8.04 5.40 -33.42
CA VAL A 378 -7.21 6.63 -33.41
C VAL A 378 -5.71 6.33 -33.31
N ILE A 379 -4.85 7.16 -33.91
CA ILE A 379 -3.40 7.04 -33.75
C ILE A 379 -2.92 7.63 -32.41
N ALA A 380 -1.91 7.00 -31.79
CA ALA A 380 -1.21 7.51 -30.61
C ALA A 380 -0.42 8.82 -30.89
N GLY A 381 -0.20 9.63 -29.85
CA GLY A 381 0.51 10.93 -29.92
C GLY A 381 -0.40 12.12 -30.22
N ASP A 382 0.18 13.30 -30.48
CA ASP A 382 -0.46 14.61 -30.73
C ASP A 382 -1.21 15.23 -29.52
N CYS A 383 -1.92 14.42 -28.74
CA CYS A 383 -2.55 14.74 -27.45
C CYS A 383 -2.50 13.50 -26.53
N SER A 384 -2.81 13.67 -25.24
CA SER A 384 -2.82 12.59 -24.25
C SER A 384 -3.85 11.50 -24.56
N PHE A 385 -3.70 10.32 -23.94
CA PHE A 385 -4.71 9.26 -24.06
C PHE A 385 -6.05 9.69 -23.47
N SER A 386 -6.04 10.41 -22.35
CA SER A 386 -7.26 10.95 -21.75
C SER A 386 -7.96 11.94 -22.67
N ASP A 387 -7.23 12.84 -23.34
CA ASP A 387 -7.83 13.75 -24.32
C ASP A 387 -8.48 13.01 -25.49
N LYS A 388 -7.86 11.96 -26.02
CA LYS A 388 -8.45 11.14 -27.09
C LYS A 388 -9.77 10.52 -26.64
N VAL A 389 -9.77 9.82 -25.51
CA VAL A 389 -10.97 9.12 -25.01
C VAL A 389 -12.07 10.13 -24.72
N ARG A 390 -11.76 11.22 -24.02
CA ARG A 390 -12.68 12.33 -23.71
C ARG A 390 -13.32 12.97 -24.94
N LYS A 391 -12.55 13.19 -26.02
CA LYS A 391 -13.07 13.78 -27.26
C LYS A 391 -13.93 12.80 -28.06
N MET A 392 -13.61 11.51 -28.06
CA MET A 392 -14.43 10.48 -28.72
C MET A 392 -15.72 10.20 -27.93
N GLU A 393 -15.67 10.14 -26.60
CA GLU A 393 -16.85 10.06 -25.72
C GLU A 393 -17.79 11.26 -25.92
N ALA A 394 -17.25 12.48 -25.93
CA ALA A 394 -18.00 13.69 -26.25
C ALA A 394 -18.56 13.71 -27.70
N SER A 395 -18.07 12.83 -28.57
CA SER A 395 -18.57 12.60 -29.93
C SER A 395 -19.51 11.37 -30.02
N SER A 396 -19.96 10.84 -28.88
CA SER A 396 -20.83 9.66 -28.79
C SER A 396 -20.25 8.36 -29.34
N ALA A 397 -18.92 8.22 -29.39
CA ALA A 397 -18.29 6.91 -29.61
C ALA A 397 -18.61 5.96 -28.45
N VAL A 398 -18.75 4.66 -28.74
CA VAL A 398 -19.02 3.65 -27.69
C VAL A 398 -17.75 3.10 -27.05
N GLY A 399 -16.58 3.33 -27.65
CA GLY A 399 -15.28 2.90 -27.16
C GLY A 399 -14.14 3.43 -28.04
N VAL A 400 -12.90 3.27 -27.59
CA VAL A 400 -11.71 3.76 -28.33
C VAL A 400 -10.65 2.67 -28.47
N ILE A 401 -10.17 2.46 -29.69
CA ILE A 401 -8.96 1.69 -29.96
C ILE A 401 -7.86 2.67 -30.38
N VAL A 402 -6.80 2.75 -29.60
CA VAL A 402 -5.60 3.51 -29.97
C VAL A 402 -4.63 2.58 -30.68
N TYR A 403 -4.05 2.98 -31.81
CA TYR A 403 -2.97 2.23 -32.45
C TYR A 403 -1.62 2.94 -32.34
N SER A 404 -0.54 2.18 -32.13
CA SER A 404 0.81 2.73 -32.03
C SER A 404 1.26 3.40 -33.33
N LYS A 405 2.26 4.29 -33.26
CA LYS A 405 2.94 4.80 -34.46
C LYS A 405 3.83 3.68 -35.05
N PRO A 406 4.11 3.68 -36.38
CA PRO A 406 5.05 2.72 -36.97
C PRO A 406 6.38 2.67 -36.21
N GLY A 407 6.83 1.46 -35.85
CA GLY A 407 8.06 1.25 -35.07
C GLY A 407 7.93 1.42 -33.55
N ASN A 408 6.85 2.03 -33.04
CA ASN A 408 6.63 2.18 -31.61
C ASN A 408 5.87 0.97 -31.01
N PRO A 409 6.24 0.53 -29.79
CA PRO A 409 5.50 -0.50 -29.07
C PRO A 409 4.12 -0.01 -28.63
N VAL A 410 3.29 -0.95 -28.12
CA VAL A 410 2.12 -0.59 -27.31
C VAL A 410 2.57 0.07 -26.00
N GLN A 411 1.72 0.93 -25.44
CA GLN A 411 2.01 1.73 -24.26
C GLN A 411 0.87 1.54 -23.24
N ASP A 412 1.21 1.63 -21.95
CA ASP A 412 0.27 1.64 -20.84
C ASP A 412 -0.54 2.94 -20.90
N MET A 413 -1.78 2.86 -21.40
CA MET A 413 -2.63 4.05 -21.54
C MET A 413 -3.16 4.47 -20.17
N ASN A 414 -2.85 5.71 -19.76
CA ASN A 414 -3.34 6.30 -18.52
C ASN A 414 -3.69 7.80 -18.73
N CYS A 415 -4.35 8.41 -17.74
CA CYS A 415 -4.47 9.85 -17.59
C CYS A 415 -3.24 10.47 -16.92
N GLU A 416 -3.01 11.78 -17.13
CA GLU A 416 -1.92 12.51 -16.46
C GLU A 416 -2.41 13.72 -15.65
N GLY A 417 -1.99 13.82 -14.39
CA GLY A 417 -2.26 14.98 -13.53
C GLY A 417 -3.75 15.30 -13.39
N ILE A 418 -4.14 16.52 -13.76
CA ILE A 418 -5.54 17.02 -13.69
C ILE A 418 -6.47 16.36 -14.71
N GLU A 419 -5.94 15.59 -15.68
CA GLU A 419 -6.78 14.80 -16.58
C GLU A 419 -7.52 13.70 -15.81
N CYS A 420 -6.85 13.07 -14.83
CA CYS A 420 -7.42 12.03 -13.97
C CYS A 420 -8.58 12.52 -13.10
N ASP A 421 -8.75 13.84 -12.97
CA ASP A 421 -9.85 14.42 -12.22
C ASP A 421 -11.20 14.34 -12.94
N ASN A 422 -11.22 13.97 -14.22
CA ASN A 422 -12.40 13.90 -15.08
C ASN A 422 -12.70 12.43 -15.41
N PRO A 423 -13.76 11.82 -14.82
CA PRO A 423 -14.12 10.44 -15.12
C PRO A 423 -14.62 10.30 -16.56
N LEU A 424 -14.28 9.17 -17.17
CA LEU A 424 -14.62 8.78 -18.53
C LEU A 424 -15.37 7.45 -18.47
N ASN A 425 -16.36 7.23 -19.34
CA ASN A 425 -17.32 6.13 -19.18
C ASN A 425 -17.28 5.10 -20.32
N ILE A 426 -16.40 5.27 -21.31
CA ILE A 426 -16.25 4.35 -22.45
C ILE A 426 -14.95 3.54 -22.34
N PRO A 427 -14.95 2.23 -22.68
CA PRO A 427 -13.77 1.39 -22.62
C PRO A 427 -12.73 1.81 -23.67
N ALA A 428 -11.44 1.61 -23.36
CA ALA A 428 -10.36 1.82 -24.32
C ALA A 428 -9.25 0.76 -24.24
N THR A 429 -8.56 0.57 -25.36
CA THR A 429 -7.45 -0.38 -25.49
C THR A 429 -6.45 0.07 -26.56
N MET A 430 -5.20 -0.38 -26.46
CA MET A 430 -4.13 -0.08 -27.40
C MET A 430 -3.71 -1.31 -28.20
N ILE A 431 -3.59 -1.15 -29.52
CA ILE A 431 -3.06 -2.17 -30.45
C ILE A 431 -1.75 -1.70 -31.11
N PRO A 432 -0.90 -2.62 -31.60
CA PRO A 432 0.26 -2.23 -32.41
C PRO A 432 -0.19 -1.66 -33.76
N TYR A 433 0.67 -0.84 -34.38
CA TYR A 433 0.51 -0.43 -35.77
C TYR A 433 0.39 -1.66 -36.70
N CYS A 434 -0.68 -1.69 -37.50
CA CYS A 434 -0.91 -2.71 -38.52
C CYS A 434 -1.35 -2.01 -39.82
N GLN A 435 -0.50 -2.05 -40.85
CA GLN A 435 -0.80 -1.41 -42.14
C GLN A 435 -2.00 -2.05 -42.84
N GLU A 436 -2.13 -3.38 -42.76
CA GLU A 436 -3.22 -4.15 -43.36
C GLU A 436 -4.58 -3.74 -42.76
N LEU A 437 -4.66 -3.59 -41.42
CA LEU A 437 -5.85 -3.09 -40.75
C LEU A 437 -6.23 -1.68 -41.25
N LEU A 438 -5.27 -0.76 -41.33
CA LEU A 438 -5.50 0.62 -41.75
C LEU A 438 -5.93 0.71 -43.22
N GLN A 439 -5.54 -0.24 -44.06
CA GLN A 439 -6.03 -0.37 -45.43
C GLN A 439 -7.45 -0.94 -45.46
N SER A 440 -7.73 -2.02 -44.71
CA SER A 440 -9.06 -2.64 -44.65
C SER A 440 -10.15 -1.67 -44.18
N VAL A 441 -9.93 -0.92 -43.08
CA VAL A 441 -10.92 0.04 -42.54
C VAL A 441 -11.18 1.27 -43.45
N GLN A 442 -10.40 1.45 -44.52
CA GLN A 442 -10.63 2.50 -45.52
C GLN A 442 -11.45 2.02 -46.72
N VAL A 443 -11.43 0.72 -47.01
CA VAL A 443 -12.09 0.14 -48.19
C VAL A 443 -13.33 -0.71 -47.85
N ASP A 444 -13.50 -1.07 -46.57
CA ASP A 444 -14.59 -1.91 -46.09
C ASP A 444 -15.07 -1.49 -44.70
N SER A 445 -16.30 -1.88 -44.37
CA SER A 445 -16.85 -1.76 -43.02
C SER A 445 -16.36 -2.93 -42.16
N MET A 446 -15.67 -2.62 -41.06
CA MET A 446 -15.05 -3.60 -40.19
C MET A 446 -15.74 -3.65 -38.82
N ASN A 447 -15.97 -4.86 -38.32
CA ASN A 447 -16.33 -5.10 -36.92
C ASN A 447 -15.11 -5.57 -36.13
N VAL A 448 -15.05 -5.25 -34.85
CA VAL A 448 -14.07 -5.77 -33.89
C VAL A 448 -14.77 -6.55 -32.78
N SER A 449 -14.20 -7.70 -32.41
CA SER A 449 -14.53 -8.44 -31.20
C SER A 449 -13.29 -8.65 -30.34
N PHE A 450 -13.45 -8.71 -29.02
CA PHE A 450 -12.34 -8.84 -28.08
C PHE A 450 -12.29 -10.25 -27.49
N GLN A 451 -11.10 -10.84 -27.42
CA GLN A 451 -10.88 -12.17 -26.86
C GLN A 451 -9.60 -12.23 -26.04
N THR A 452 -9.42 -13.33 -25.31
CA THR A 452 -8.17 -13.69 -24.62
C THR A 452 -7.89 -15.15 -24.89
N THR A 453 -6.75 -15.45 -25.52
CA THR A 453 -6.28 -16.84 -25.66
C THR A 453 -5.58 -17.26 -24.37
N PRO A 454 -5.93 -18.38 -23.71
CA PRO A 454 -5.23 -18.87 -22.52
C PRO A 454 -3.73 -19.13 -22.77
N SER A 455 -2.93 -18.98 -21.73
CA SER A 455 -1.49 -19.25 -21.75
C SER A 455 -1.02 -19.95 -20.47
N GLU A 456 0.22 -20.41 -20.49
CA GLU A 456 1.01 -20.63 -19.27
C GLU A 456 1.11 -19.33 -18.46
N ASN A 457 1.42 -19.43 -17.17
CA ASN A 457 1.74 -18.25 -16.37
C ASN A 457 3.00 -17.55 -16.90
N PHE A 458 3.11 -16.24 -16.67
CA PHE A 458 4.26 -15.45 -17.06
C PHE A 458 5.22 -15.16 -15.91
N TYR A 459 4.88 -15.47 -14.66
CA TYR A 459 5.74 -15.21 -13.51
C TYR A 459 5.38 -16.09 -12.31
N PHE A 460 6.36 -16.33 -11.44
CA PHE A 460 6.20 -16.92 -10.10
C PHE A 460 7.48 -16.67 -9.29
N ALA A 461 7.47 -17.02 -8.01
CA ALA A 461 8.65 -16.85 -7.16
C ALA A 461 9.04 -18.11 -6.36
N ILE A 462 10.30 -18.09 -5.91
CA ILE A 462 10.80 -18.86 -4.78
C ILE A 462 11.14 -17.83 -3.70
N ASP A 463 10.60 -18.01 -2.49
CA ASP A 463 10.89 -17.11 -1.38
C ASP A 463 12.27 -17.37 -0.74
N ARG A 464 12.64 -16.56 0.25
CA ARG A 464 13.92 -16.68 0.97
C ARG A 464 14.04 -17.93 1.84
N GLN A 465 12.96 -18.69 2.04
CA GLN A 465 12.95 -20.00 2.70
C GLN A 465 13.17 -21.13 1.68
N GLY A 466 13.27 -20.83 0.38
CA GLY A 466 13.36 -21.81 -0.69
C GLY A 466 12.02 -22.41 -1.08
N GLN A 467 10.89 -21.77 -0.71
CA GLN A 467 9.54 -22.27 -0.96
C GLN A 467 8.89 -21.61 -2.17
N LEU A 468 8.09 -22.37 -2.92
CA LEU A 468 7.31 -21.88 -4.05
C LEU A 468 6.27 -20.83 -3.59
N ALA A 469 6.17 -19.71 -4.30
CA ALA A 469 5.25 -18.62 -3.97
C ALA A 469 4.52 -18.11 -5.22
N GLU A 470 3.19 -18.08 -5.14
CA GLU A 470 2.33 -17.34 -6.08
C GLU A 470 2.56 -15.84 -5.88
N MET A 471 2.47 -15.06 -6.96
CA MET A 471 2.64 -13.61 -6.97
C MET A 471 1.37 -12.84 -7.38
N GLY A 472 0.19 -13.48 -7.32
CA GLY A 472 -1.09 -12.86 -7.65
C GLY A 472 -1.13 -12.14 -9.02
N TRP A 473 -1.68 -10.92 -9.03
CA TRP A 473 -1.91 -10.12 -10.24
C TRP A 473 -1.02 -8.87 -10.33
N LEU A 474 -0.50 -8.65 -11.55
CA LEU A 474 0.12 -7.38 -11.95
C LEU A 474 -0.98 -6.53 -12.61
N LEU A 475 -1.47 -5.50 -11.91
CA LEU A 475 -2.61 -4.70 -12.39
C LEU A 475 -2.28 -3.86 -13.64
N TYR A 476 -1.00 -3.55 -13.87
CA TYR A 476 -0.49 -2.88 -15.07
C TYR A 476 0.96 -3.31 -15.36
N PRO A 477 1.48 -3.13 -16.58
CA PRO A 477 2.77 -3.70 -16.98
C PRO A 477 3.97 -2.90 -16.41
N SER A 478 4.32 -3.18 -15.16
CA SER A 478 5.43 -2.55 -14.42
C SER A 478 6.25 -3.55 -13.60
N PHE A 479 7.59 -3.41 -13.61
CA PHE A 479 8.47 -4.17 -12.70
C PHE A 479 8.29 -3.81 -11.22
N GLN A 480 7.58 -2.71 -10.88
CA GLN A 480 7.34 -2.31 -9.50
C GLN A 480 6.60 -3.39 -8.69
N PHE A 481 5.71 -4.16 -9.32
CA PHE A 481 5.02 -5.31 -8.71
C PHE A 481 5.99 -6.46 -8.33
N PHE A 482 7.06 -6.63 -9.09
CA PHE A 482 8.12 -7.60 -8.79
C PHE A 482 9.00 -7.11 -7.63
N VAL A 483 9.23 -5.79 -7.56
CA VAL A 483 9.96 -5.13 -6.47
C VAL A 483 9.19 -5.22 -5.15
N TRP A 484 7.89 -4.90 -5.13
CA TRP A 484 7.06 -5.04 -3.94
C TRP A 484 7.00 -6.49 -3.43
N GLN A 485 6.92 -7.47 -4.35
CA GLN A 485 7.03 -8.89 -4.01
C GLN A 485 8.37 -9.25 -3.35
N ALA A 486 9.49 -8.75 -3.89
CA ALA A 486 10.82 -8.96 -3.34
C ALA A 486 10.99 -8.35 -1.94
N GLN A 487 10.51 -7.12 -1.76
CA GLN A 487 10.51 -6.40 -0.48
C GLN A 487 9.66 -7.11 0.58
N TRP A 488 8.50 -7.64 0.20
CA TRP A 488 7.64 -8.40 1.10
C TRP A 488 8.29 -9.73 1.53
N PHE A 489 9.07 -10.40 0.67
CA PHE A 489 9.83 -11.59 1.09
C PHE A 489 10.90 -11.29 2.15
N ASP A 490 11.46 -10.07 2.19
CA ASP A 490 12.35 -9.65 3.28
C ASP A 490 11.56 -9.45 4.58
N TYR A 491 10.40 -8.77 4.53
CA TYR A 491 9.48 -8.67 5.67
C TYR A 491 9.11 -10.07 6.21
N LYS A 492 8.65 -10.99 5.35
CA LYS A 492 8.31 -12.37 5.72
C LYS A 492 9.46 -13.07 6.43
N THR A 493 10.70 -12.85 5.98
CA THR A 493 11.89 -13.49 6.54
C THR A 493 12.22 -12.96 7.93
N GLU A 494 12.11 -11.65 8.15
CA GLU A 494 12.32 -11.06 9.48
C GLU A 494 11.18 -11.43 10.45
N LEU A 495 9.93 -11.49 9.96
CA LEU A 495 8.79 -12.01 10.72
C LEU A 495 9.02 -13.46 11.17
N LEU A 496 9.43 -14.36 10.27
CA LEU A 496 9.74 -15.76 10.62
C LEU A 496 10.90 -15.86 11.61
N LYS A 497 11.91 -14.99 11.51
CA LYS A 497 13.00 -14.88 12.49
C LYS A 497 12.49 -14.43 13.87
N ASN A 498 11.61 -13.44 13.95
CA ASN A 498 10.98 -13.03 15.21
C ASN A 498 10.10 -14.15 15.80
N LEU A 499 9.36 -14.87 14.97
CA LEU A 499 8.55 -16.02 15.38
C LEU A 499 9.39 -17.20 15.89
N SER A 500 10.64 -17.34 15.44
CA SER A 500 11.56 -18.39 15.89
C SER A 500 12.13 -18.18 17.30
N GLN A 501 11.91 -17.02 17.92
CA GLN A 501 12.31 -16.76 19.30
C GLN A 501 11.56 -17.70 20.27
N GLU A 502 12.30 -18.28 21.22
CA GLU A 502 11.78 -19.16 22.27
C GLU A 502 10.98 -18.36 23.30
N VAL A 503 9.65 -18.56 23.30
CA VAL A 503 8.69 -17.89 24.17
C VAL A 503 7.61 -18.90 24.58
N ALA A 504 6.82 -18.60 25.61
CA ALA A 504 5.65 -19.42 25.90
C ALA A 504 4.55 -19.14 24.86
N VAL A 505 4.17 -20.17 24.09
CA VAL A 505 3.14 -20.07 23.04
C VAL A 505 1.87 -20.80 23.47
N ILE A 506 0.73 -20.12 23.39
CA ILE A 506 -0.60 -20.70 23.65
C ILE A 506 -1.37 -20.63 22.33
N SER A 507 -1.69 -21.79 21.76
CA SER A 507 -2.55 -21.83 20.57
C SER A 507 -3.99 -21.59 20.96
N VAL A 508 -4.64 -20.63 20.30
CA VAL A 508 -6.04 -20.26 20.52
C VAL A 508 -6.86 -20.76 19.35
N ILE A 509 -6.56 -20.34 18.12
CA ILE A 509 -7.23 -20.83 16.91
C ILE A 509 -6.22 -21.60 16.08
N ASN A 510 -6.52 -22.85 15.75
CA ASN A 510 -5.67 -23.68 14.89
C ASN A 510 -6.38 -23.94 13.56
N ASN A 511 -6.08 -23.09 12.56
CA ASN A 511 -6.48 -23.27 11.16
C ASN A 511 -7.97 -23.65 11.00
N THR A 512 -8.84 -22.96 11.72
CA THR A 512 -10.28 -23.24 11.79
C THR A 512 -11.04 -22.39 10.77
N ILE A 513 -12.07 -22.92 10.14
CA ILE A 513 -12.86 -22.16 9.15
C ILE A 513 -13.66 -21.07 9.88
N MET A 514 -13.46 -19.82 9.48
CA MET A 514 -14.15 -18.63 9.93
C MET A 514 -15.12 -18.16 8.83
N GLN A 515 -16.41 -18.17 9.13
CA GLN A 515 -17.46 -17.75 8.20
C GLN A 515 -18.12 -16.45 8.71
N GLY A 516 -17.89 -15.34 8.00
CA GLY A 516 -18.54 -14.05 8.24
C GLY A 516 -18.64 -13.62 9.70
N HIS A 517 -19.82 -13.13 10.07
CA HIS A 517 -20.12 -12.64 11.41
C HIS A 517 -20.20 -13.73 12.49
N THR A 518 -20.43 -15.00 12.09
CA THR A 518 -20.46 -16.16 13.01
C THR A 518 -19.07 -16.40 13.57
N GLY A 519 -18.05 -16.23 12.73
CA GLY A 519 -16.66 -16.24 13.15
C GLY A 519 -16.17 -17.61 13.63
N VAL A 520 -15.15 -17.57 14.49
CA VAL A 520 -14.62 -18.67 15.29
C VAL A 520 -14.60 -18.22 16.75
N VAL A 521 -15.14 -19.05 17.64
CA VAL A 521 -15.14 -18.82 19.09
C VAL A 521 -14.32 -19.92 19.75
N GLN A 522 -13.35 -19.55 20.58
CA GLN A 522 -12.56 -20.49 21.37
C GLN A 522 -12.40 -19.99 22.80
N THR A 523 -12.69 -20.85 23.78
CA THR A 523 -12.33 -20.62 25.19
C THR A 523 -11.01 -21.33 25.51
N VAL A 524 -10.11 -20.63 26.20
CA VAL A 524 -8.75 -21.09 26.56
C VAL A 524 -8.46 -20.75 28.02
N ASN A 525 -7.74 -21.65 28.70
CA ASN A 525 -7.17 -21.38 30.02
C ASN A 525 -5.74 -20.87 29.87
N LEU A 526 -5.49 -19.67 30.39
CA LEU A 526 -4.23 -18.94 30.34
C LEU A 526 -3.47 -19.08 31.67
N PRO A 527 -2.13 -19.02 31.65
CA PRO A 527 -1.33 -18.87 32.86
C PRO A 527 -1.54 -17.48 33.47
N SER A 528 -1.06 -17.28 34.69
CA SER A 528 -0.92 -15.94 35.26
C SER A 528 -0.06 -15.07 34.34
N LEU A 529 -0.57 -13.90 33.96
CA LEU A 529 0.16 -12.92 33.15
C LEU A 529 1.06 -11.99 33.99
N GLN A 530 1.27 -12.29 35.27
CA GLN A 530 1.97 -11.37 36.18
C GLN A 530 3.47 -11.18 35.85
N ASP A 531 4.13 -12.24 35.38
CA ASP A 531 5.57 -12.27 35.06
C ASP A 531 5.84 -12.07 33.54
N ILE A 532 4.82 -11.65 32.79
CA ILE A 532 4.88 -11.50 31.33
C ILE A 532 5.22 -10.06 30.97
N SER A 533 6.34 -9.88 30.27
CA SER A 533 6.85 -8.57 29.84
C SER A 533 6.27 -8.10 28.51
N LYS A 534 5.92 -9.03 27.63
CA LYS A 534 5.32 -8.75 26.33
C LYS A 534 4.30 -9.82 25.95
N ILE A 535 3.17 -9.37 25.41
CA ILE A 535 2.11 -10.23 24.85
C ILE A 535 1.96 -9.86 23.38
N GLU A 536 2.10 -10.85 22.50
CA GLU A 536 1.90 -10.66 21.05
C GLU A 536 0.86 -11.64 20.51
N LEU A 537 0.10 -11.19 19.51
CA LEU A 537 -0.75 -12.03 18.68
C LEU A 537 0.05 -12.47 17.45
N ASP A 538 0.37 -13.76 17.37
CA ASP A 538 0.81 -14.41 16.12
C ASP A 538 -0.44 -14.90 15.39
N THR A 539 -0.91 -14.08 14.44
CA THR A 539 -2.11 -14.33 13.66
C THR A 539 -1.72 -14.64 12.23
N SER A 540 -2.32 -15.67 11.62
CA SER A 540 -2.27 -15.86 10.17
C SER A 540 -3.67 -16.01 9.59
N LEU A 541 -3.85 -15.58 8.35
CA LEU A 541 -5.02 -15.91 7.53
C LEU A 541 -4.55 -16.72 6.31
N SER A 542 -5.36 -17.73 5.98
CA SER A 542 -5.23 -18.55 4.77
C SER A 542 -6.62 -18.87 4.28
N CYS A 543 -6.79 -19.26 3.01
CA CYS A 543 -8.07 -19.79 2.54
C CYS A 543 -8.14 -21.33 2.66
N PRO A 544 -9.32 -21.94 2.52
CA PRO A 544 -9.48 -23.39 2.71
C PRO A 544 -8.66 -24.27 1.75
N GLY A 545 -8.35 -23.78 0.55
CA GLY A 545 -7.56 -24.49 -0.46
C GLY A 545 -6.06 -24.17 -0.46
N THR A 546 -5.36 -24.65 -1.47
CA THR A 546 -3.89 -24.62 -1.58
C THR A 546 -3.34 -23.50 -2.45
N ARG A 547 -4.19 -22.75 -3.16
CA ARG A 547 -3.80 -21.68 -4.11
C ARG A 547 -4.64 -20.41 -3.93
N ASP A 548 -4.11 -19.28 -4.37
CA ASP A 548 -4.78 -17.97 -4.41
C ASP A 548 -6.21 -18.07 -4.99
N GLU A 549 -6.40 -18.81 -6.08
CA GLU A 549 -7.72 -18.99 -6.74
C GLU A 549 -8.86 -19.43 -5.78
N SER A 550 -8.51 -20.16 -4.70
CA SER A 550 -9.44 -20.70 -3.71
C SER A 550 -9.77 -19.73 -2.57
N CYS A 551 -9.15 -18.54 -2.58
CA CYS A 551 -9.37 -17.51 -1.58
C CYS A 551 -10.58 -16.62 -1.93
N PRO A 552 -11.27 -16.08 -0.90
CA PRO A 552 -12.28 -15.04 -1.08
C PRO A 552 -11.75 -13.87 -1.91
N PRO A 553 -12.55 -13.33 -2.85
CA PRO A 553 -12.11 -12.22 -3.70
C PRO A 553 -12.08 -10.86 -3.01
N TRP A 554 -12.65 -10.72 -1.81
CA TRP A 554 -12.90 -9.43 -1.17
C TRP A 554 -12.06 -9.21 0.10
N ASP A 555 -11.72 -7.95 0.30
CA ASP A 555 -11.22 -7.36 1.54
C ASP A 555 -12.35 -7.23 2.58
N HIS A 556 -12.10 -7.73 3.78
CA HIS A 556 -13.05 -7.71 4.89
C HIS A 556 -12.34 -7.38 6.20
N THR A 557 -13.00 -6.61 7.07
CA THR A 557 -12.46 -6.34 8.40
C THR A 557 -12.59 -7.58 9.27
N VAL A 558 -11.46 -8.11 9.74
CA VAL A 558 -11.42 -9.21 10.72
C VAL A 558 -11.05 -8.64 12.09
N GLN A 559 -11.91 -8.88 13.08
CA GLN A 559 -11.72 -8.41 14.45
C GLN A 559 -11.65 -9.58 15.43
N LEU A 560 -10.74 -9.47 16.40
CA LEU A 560 -10.62 -10.37 17.54
C LEU A 560 -11.14 -9.69 18.81
N PHE A 561 -12.12 -10.29 19.46
CA PHE A 561 -12.71 -9.84 20.72
C PHE A 561 -12.34 -10.78 21.87
N LEU A 562 -12.15 -10.23 23.06
CA LEU A 562 -11.78 -10.94 24.28
C LEU A 562 -12.87 -10.79 25.36
N CYS A 563 -13.21 -11.89 26.03
CA CYS A 563 -13.99 -11.85 27.27
C CYS A 563 -13.50 -12.92 28.25
N CYS A 564 -13.04 -12.53 29.43
CA CYS A 564 -12.57 -13.45 30.47
C CYS A 564 -13.47 -13.47 31.72
N ASP A 565 -14.36 -12.49 31.86
CA ASP A 565 -15.39 -12.43 32.89
C ASP A 565 -16.61 -11.72 32.30
N GLU A 566 -17.75 -12.41 32.20
CA GLU A 566 -18.99 -11.85 31.65
C GLU A 566 -19.58 -10.72 32.52
N ALA A 567 -19.22 -10.66 33.80
CA ALA A 567 -19.61 -9.56 34.69
C ALA A 567 -18.74 -8.31 34.53
N SER A 568 -17.60 -8.42 33.83
CA SER A 568 -16.67 -7.31 33.63
C SER A 568 -17.14 -6.36 32.51
N PRO A 569 -17.09 -5.03 32.71
CA PRO A 569 -17.35 -4.07 31.63
C PRO A 569 -16.29 -4.09 30.52
N LEU A 570 -15.23 -4.89 30.66
CA LEU A 570 -14.20 -5.12 29.65
C LEU A 570 -14.46 -6.38 28.80
N CYS A 571 -15.53 -7.14 29.08
CA CYS A 571 -15.95 -8.26 28.25
C CYS A 571 -16.36 -7.78 26.84
N GLY A 572 -15.86 -8.45 25.80
CA GLY A 572 -16.17 -8.15 24.40
C GLY A 572 -15.37 -6.98 23.81
N MET A 573 -14.31 -6.52 24.48
CA MET A 573 -13.41 -5.50 23.94
C MET A 573 -12.52 -6.06 22.81
N GLU A 574 -12.17 -5.20 21.86
CA GLU A 574 -11.28 -5.55 20.75
C GLU A 574 -9.83 -5.71 21.24
N LEU A 575 -9.22 -6.84 20.85
CA LEU A 575 -7.84 -7.21 21.14
C LEU A 575 -6.93 -7.10 19.91
N GLY A 576 -7.48 -7.15 18.69
CA GLY A 576 -6.73 -7.00 17.44
C GLY A 576 -7.63 -6.90 16.22
N ARG A 577 -7.13 -6.29 15.14
CA ARG A 577 -7.84 -6.08 13.88
C ARG A 577 -6.89 -6.28 12.68
N TRP A 578 -7.40 -6.92 11.63
CA TRP A 578 -6.71 -7.17 10.36
C TRP A 578 -7.69 -6.93 9.21
N ILE A 579 -7.17 -6.72 8.00
CA ILE A 579 -7.97 -6.71 6.77
C ILE A 579 -7.57 -7.92 5.94
N THR A 580 -8.54 -8.66 5.41
CA THR A 580 -8.25 -9.77 4.48
C THR A 580 -7.73 -9.24 3.14
N SER A 581 -6.93 -10.02 2.45
CA SER A 581 -6.44 -9.68 1.12
C SER A 581 -7.45 -10.03 0.02
N PHE A 582 -7.38 -9.33 -1.11
CA PHE A 582 -8.10 -9.68 -2.34
C PHE A 582 -7.51 -10.98 -2.93
N ARG A 583 -8.13 -12.13 -2.63
CA ARG A 583 -7.81 -13.45 -3.21
C ARG A 583 -6.34 -13.91 -3.02
N ARG A 584 -5.57 -13.36 -2.07
CA ARG A 584 -4.20 -13.84 -1.78
C ARG A 584 -4.22 -14.82 -0.61
N ARG A 585 -3.51 -15.93 -0.75
CA ARG A 585 -3.45 -17.01 0.25
C ARG A 585 -2.62 -16.65 1.47
N ILE A 586 -1.74 -15.67 1.37
CA ILE A 586 -0.75 -15.37 2.41
C ILE A 586 -1.18 -14.15 3.22
N GLY A 587 -1.11 -14.32 4.54
CA GLY A 587 -1.24 -13.25 5.52
C GLY A 587 -0.77 -13.78 6.87
N ARG A 588 0.27 -13.19 7.45
CA ARG A 588 0.74 -13.51 8.81
C ARG A 588 1.39 -12.29 9.43
N TRP A 589 1.04 -12.02 10.68
CA TRP A 589 1.35 -10.77 11.36
C TRP A 589 1.63 -11.02 12.83
N LEU A 590 2.44 -10.16 13.43
CA LEU A 590 2.81 -10.21 14.84
C LEU A 590 2.44 -8.89 15.51
N THR A 591 1.29 -8.86 16.20
CA THR A 591 0.72 -7.63 16.78
C THR A 591 1.03 -7.56 18.27
N ASP A 592 1.70 -6.50 18.73
CA ASP A 592 1.93 -6.25 20.16
C ASP A 592 0.63 -5.78 20.84
N ILE A 593 0.18 -6.56 21.82
CA ILE A 593 -1.02 -6.29 22.62
C ILE A 593 -0.69 -6.15 24.12
N THR A 594 0.57 -5.93 24.46
CA THR A 594 1.01 -5.71 25.85
C THR A 594 0.23 -4.59 26.55
N PRO A 595 -0.10 -3.44 25.92
CA PRO A 595 -1.00 -2.43 26.50
C PRO A 595 -2.38 -2.95 26.88
N LEU A 596 -2.86 -4.01 26.23
CA LEU A 596 -4.20 -4.59 26.45
C LEU A 596 -4.19 -5.71 27.50
N ALA A 597 -3.07 -5.97 28.18
CA ALA A 597 -3.00 -6.96 29.25
C ALA A 597 -4.08 -6.81 30.35
N PRO A 598 -4.56 -5.59 30.74
CA PRO A 598 -5.65 -5.45 31.71
C PRO A 598 -7.04 -5.90 31.20
N LEU A 599 -7.21 -6.21 29.91
CA LEU A 599 -8.44 -6.84 29.39
C LEU A 599 -8.56 -8.32 29.80
N PHE A 600 -7.45 -8.95 30.22
CA PHE A 600 -7.42 -10.35 30.68
C PHE A 600 -7.83 -10.45 32.15
N THR A 601 -9.12 -10.25 32.42
CA THR A 601 -9.67 -10.14 33.78
C THR A 601 -9.76 -11.46 34.56
N SER A 602 -9.51 -12.60 33.91
CA SER A 602 -9.52 -13.94 34.49
C SER A 602 -8.54 -14.83 33.74
N THR A 603 -8.23 -16.00 34.28
CA THR A 603 -7.40 -17.01 33.60
C THR A 603 -8.17 -17.80 32.55
N THR A 604 -9.50 -17.86 32.60
CA THR A 604 -10.30 -18.49 31.56
C THR A 604 -10.85 -17.38 30.65
N CYS A 605 -10.50 -17.42 29.36
CA CYS A 605 -10.82 -16.38 28.40
C CYS A 605 -11.44 -16.97 27.13
N THR A 606 -12.54 -16.38 26.68
CA THR A 606 -13.20 -16.66 25.41
C THR A 606 -12.75 -15.61 24.38
N PHE A 607 -12.20 -16.10 23.28
CA PHE A 607 -11.77 -15.34 22.11
C PHE A 607 -12.81 -15.52 21.01
N THR A 608 -13.23 -14.43 20.38
CA THR A 608 -14.12 -14.45 19.21
C THR A 608 -13.47 -13.71 18.06
N MET A 609 -13.07 -14.43 17.00
CA MET A 609 -12.55 -13.84 15.77
C MET A 609 -13.64 -13.90 14.69
N LYS A 610 -13.99 -12.78 14.06
CA LYS A 610 -15.05 -12.73 13.03
C LYS A 610 -14.79 -11.64 11.98
N SER A 611 -15.45 -11.78 10.83
CA SER A 611 -15.57 -10.69 9.85
C SER A 611 -16.77 -9.80 10.18
N ASP A 612 -16.66 -8.52 9.81
CA ASP A 612 -17.72 -7.52 9.73
C ASP A 612 -18.90 -7.93 8.83
N ALA A 613 -18.64 -8.48 7.65
CA ALA A 613 -19.65 -8.86 6.68
C ALA A 613 -20.26 -10.24 6.97
N TRP A 614 -21.59 -10.28 7.14
CA TRP A 614 -22.31 -11.53 7.41
C TRP A 614 -22.21 -12.56 6.28
N TRP A 615 -22.00 -12.10 5.05
CA TRP A 615 -21.90 -12.88 3.81
C TRP A 615 -20.46 -13.18 3.38
N ALA A 616 -19.44 -12.73 4.14
CA ALA A 616 -18.04 -12.95 3.82
C ALA A 616 -17.75 -14.44 3.64
N GLN A 617 -17.02 -14.76 2.57
CA GLN A 617 -16.65 -16.12 2.21
C GLN A 617 -15.61 -16.69 3.21
N PRO A 618 -15.52 -18.03 3.33
CA PRO A 618 -14.75 -18.64 4.41
C PRO A 618 -13.24 -18.36 4.30
N TRP A 619 -12.68 -17.81 5.38
CA TRP A 619 -11.24 -17.78 5.64
C TRP A 619 -10.87 -18.84 6.69
N LYS A 620 -9.58 -19.11 6.86
CA LYS A 620 -9.03 -20.14 7.74
C LYS A 620 -7.92 -19.54 8.62
N PRO A 621 -8.27 -18.78 9.67
CA PRO A 621 -7.30 -18.19 10.58
C PRO A 621 -6.53 -19.21 11.43
N SER A 622 -5.31 -18.83 11.81
CA SER A 622 -4.63 -19.31 13.02
C SER A 622 -4.35 -18.13 13.96
N LEU A 623 -4.37 -18.38 15.27
CA LEU A 623 -4.11 -17.40 16.31
C LEU A 623 -3.36 -18.06 17.46
N ASN A 624 -2.16 -17.57 17.77
CA ASN A 624 -1.40 -17.95 18.96
C ASN A 624 -1.10 -16.70 19.81
N LEU A 625 -1.19 -16.84 21.13
CA LEU A 625 -0.62 -15.87 22.07
C LEU A 625 0.85 -16.21 22.29
N ARG A 626 1.74 -15.24 22.09
CA ARG A 626 3.16 -15.34 22.41
C ARG A 626 3.43 -14.52 23.67
N LEU A 627 3.85 -15.21 24.74
CA LEU A 627 4.09 -14.63 26.05
C LEU A 627 5.60 -14.63 26.34
N HIS A 628 6.19 -13.43 26.34
CA HIS A 628 7.59 -13.22 26.70
C HIS A 628 7.69 -13.07 28.22
N LYS A 629 8.59 -13.82 28.84
CA LYS A 629 8.93 -13.66 30.26
C LYS A 629 10.12 -12.71 30.41
N SER A 630 10.21 -12.02 31.54
CA SER A 630 11.39 -11.23 31.90
C SER A 630 11.82 -11.55 33.33
N ASP A 631 13.08 -11.93 33.49
CA ASP A 631 13.73 -12.04 34.80
C ASP A 631 14.21 -10.67 35.33
N GLN A 632 14.02 -9.60 34.56
CA GLN A 632 14.37 -8.23 34.96
C GLN A 632 13.13 -7.37 35.26
N VAL A 633 13.30 -6.42 36.18
CA VAL A 633 12.31 -5.39 36.54
C VAL A 633 11.89 -4.63 35.29
N PHE A 634 10.57 -4.54 35.04
CA PHE A 634 10.01 -3.86 33.86
C PHE A 634 10.44 -2.39 33.82
N THR A 635 11.26 -2.02 32.85
CA THR A 635 11.83 -0.66 32.72
C THR A 635 10.79 0.41 32.43
N ASP A 636 9.69 0.03 31.78
CA ASP A 636 8.56 0.90 31.42
C ASP A 636 7.35 0.77 32.37
N GLY A 637 7.50 0.01 33.47
CA GLY A 637 6.39 -0.43 34.30
C GLY A 637 5.53 -1.51 33.63
N ARG A 638 4.48 -1.96 34.31
CA ARG A 638 3.53 -2.96 33.79
C ARG A 638 2.12 -2.36 33.66
N PRO A 639 1.40 -2.58 32.55
CA PRO A 639 0.01 -2.13 32.44
C PRO A 639 -0.88 -2.91 33.42
N HIS A 640 -1.54 -2.18 34.31
CA HIS A 640 -2.37 -2.75 35.39
C HIS A 640 -3.85 -2.36 35.29
N GLN A 641 -4.17 -1.26 34.60
CA GLN A 641 -5.55 -0.81 34.41
C GLN A 641 -5.78 -0.22 33.01
N VAL A 642 -6.99 -0.45 32.48
CA VAL A 642 -7.52 0.16 31.26
C VAL A 642 -8.78 0.96 31.61
N LEU A 643 -8.89 2.17 31.06
CA LEU A 643 -10.13 2.96 30.99
C LEU A 643 -10.58 3.03 29.53
N THR A 644 -11.79 2.57 29.24
CA THR A 644 -12.40 2.71 27.91
C THR A 644 -12.74 4.18 27.63
N LEU A 645 -12.54 4.61 26.38
CA LEU A 645 -12.75 5.98 25.94
C LEU A 645 -13.89 6.07 24.92
N PHE A 646 -13.55 6.32 23.66
CA PHE A 646 -14.47 6.61 22.57
C PHE A 646 -14.49 5.44 21.59
N GLN A 647 -15.67 5.17 21.04
CA GLN A 647 -15.85 4.22 19.94
C GLN A 647 -16.13 4.94 18.62
N GLY A 648 -16.04 4.19 17.53
CA GLY A 648 -16.35 4.65 16.18
C GLY A 648 -17.83 4.97 15.93
N GLY A 649 -18.17 5.29 14.69
CA GLY A 649 -19.52 5.65 14.27
C GLY A 649 -19.59 6.17 12.83
N THR A 650 -20.80 6.47 12.36
CA THR A 650 -21.05 7.04 11.02
C THR A 650 -20.43 8.44 10.89
N PHE A 651 -19.57 8.62 9.90
CA PHE A 651 -18.73 9.80 9.71
C PHE A 651 -19.51 10.92 8.98
N ASN A 652 -20.45 11.54 9.68
CA ASN A 652 -21.37 12.56 9.17
C ASN A 652 -21.47 13.79 10.10
N GLN A 653 -22.41 14.69 9.82
CA GLN A 653 -22.59 15.97 10.54
C GLN A 653 -22.82 15.80 12.05
N SER A 654 -23.26 14.62 12.50
CA SER A 654 -23.47 14.27 13.91
C SER A 654 -22.28 13.54 14.56
N TYR A 655 -21.22 13.24 13.80
CA TYR A 655 -20.06 12.48 14.27
C TYR A 655 -19.38 13.14 15.48
N ASN A 656 -19.15 14.45 15.44
CA ASN A 656 -18.53 15.13 16.60
C ASN A 656 -19.53 15.49 17.71
N ALA A 657 -20.83 15.54 17.40
CA ALA A 657 -21.87 15.98 18.33
C ALA A 657 -22.21 14.95 19.41
N HIS A 658 -21.96 13.65 19.18
CA HIS A 658 -22.28 12.59 20.15
C HIS A 658 -21.17 12.34 21.19
N TYR A 659 -19.95 12.81 20.96
CA TYR A 659 -18.84 12.65 21.91
C TYR A 659 -18.92 13.66 23.06
N LYS A 660 -18.90 13.15 24.29
CA LYS A 660 -18.89 13.95 25.54
C LYS A 660 -17.49 13.88 26.17
N PRO A 661 -16.98 14.97 26.79
CA PRO A 661 -15.74 14.90 27.56
C PRO A 661 -15.80 13.82 28.65
N ILE A 662 -14.77 12.98 28.71
CA ILE A 662 -14.61 11.97 29.77
C ILE A 662 -13.72 12.58 30.86
N ASN A 663 -14.21 12.56 32.10
CA ASN A 663 -13.46 13.00 33.26
C ASN A 663 -12.96 11.76 34.03
N PHE A 664 -11.70 11.77 34.46
CA PHE A 664 -11.09 10.64 35.15
C PHE A 664 -10.05 11.08 36.18
N THR A 665 -9.73 10.18 37.09
CA THR A 665 -8.60 10.25 38.02
C THR A 665 -7.68 9.07 37.75
N VAL A 666 -6.42 9.17 38.19
CA VAL A 666 -5.42 8.12 38.00
C VAL A 666 -5.10 7.49 39.37
N PRO A 667 -4.96 6.15 39.49
CA PRO A 667 -4.54 5.50 40.74
C PRO A 667 -3.14 5.95 41.16
N HIS A 668 -2.93 6.14 42.48
CA HIS A 668 -1.65 6.59 43.05
C HIS A 668 -0.46 5.66 42.77
N THR A 669 -0.68 4.40 42.36
CA THR A 669 0.38 3.46 41.94
C THR A 669 0.88 3.72 40.51
N THR A 670 0.11 4.45 39.70
CA THR A 670 0.43 4.71 38.29
C THR A 670 1.64 5.61 38.16
N LYS A 671 2.57 5.24 37.28
CA LYS A 671 3.77 6.01 36.93
C LYS A 671 3.74 6.52 35.49
N LYS A 672 2.97 5.86 34.62
CA LYS A 672 2.88 6.16 33.18
C LYS A 672 1.46 5.93 32.68
N VAL A 673 0.99 6.81 31.80
CA VAL A 673 -0.33 6.73 31.15
C VAL A 673 -0.14 6.89 29.66
N ILE A 674 -0.66 5.94 28.89
CA ILE A 674 -0.64 6.00 27.41
C ILE A 674 -2.07 6.07 26.86
N LEU A 675 -2.23 6.81 25.77
CA LEU A 675 -3.38 6.71 24.89
C LEU A 675 -3.13 5.56 23.91
N TYR A 676 -4.07 4.63 23.80
CA TYR A 676 -4.07 3.55 22.81
C TYR A 676 -5.34 3.65 21.98
N SER A 677 -5.24 3.60 20.65
CA SER A 677 -6.42 3.60 19.78
C SER A 677 -6.20 2.81 18.48
N VAL A 678 -7.19 2.02 18.08
CA VAL A 678 -7.23 1.31 16.79
C VAL A 678 -8.34 1.95 15.98
N ILE A 679 -7.99 2.62 14.88
CA ILE A 679 -8.90 3.45 14.09
C ILE A 679 -8.79 3.04 12.62
N THR A 680 -9.90 2.72 11.98
CA THR A 680 -9.98 2.53 10.52
C THR A 680 -11.25 3.16 9.96
N GLY A 681 -11.14 3.83 8.81
CA GLY A 681 -12.27 4.38 8.06
C GLY A 681 -12.74 3.45 6.95
N HIS A 682 -14.06 3.39 6.72
CA HIS A 682 -14.73 2.41 5.85
C HIS A 682 -15.87 3.00 5.03
N GLY A 683 -16.15 2.37 3.88
CA GLY A 683 -17.13 2.87 2.92
C GLY A 683 -16.65 4.15 2.24
N SER A 684 -17.49 4.78 1.43
CA SER A 684 -17.11 6.03 0.78
C SER A 684 -18.31 6.87 0.42
N ASP A 685 -18.29 8.10 0.92
CA ASP A 685 -19.25 9.14 0.59
C ASP A 685 -18.92 9.85 -0.74
N ASN A 686 -19.67 10.91 -1.04
CA ASN A 686 -19.45 11.77 -2.20
C ASN A 686 -18.11 12.55 -2.20
N ASN A 687 -17.28 12.43 -1.15
CA ASN A 687 -15.94 12.99 -0.99
C ASN A 687 -14.85 11.90 -0.88
N GLY A 688 -15.21 10.61 -0.97
CA GLY A 688 -14.26 9.51 -0.77
C GLY A 688 -14.07 9.08 0.68
N CYS A 689 -14.86 9.65 1.62
CA CYS A 689 -14.59 9.55 3.05
C CYS A 689 -15.25 8.35 3.73
N GLY A 690 -14.55 7.86 4.75
CA GLY A 690 -14.54 6.46 5.10
C GLY A 690 -13.17 5.90 4.71
N GLU A 691 -13.10 5.13 3.64
CA GLU A 691 -11.94 4.35 3.22
C GLU A 691 -10.79 5.18 2.61
N PHE A 692 -11.09 6.10 1.67
CA PHE A 692 -10.06 6.67 0.80
C PHE A 692 -9.63 8.10 1.15
N CYS A 693 -10.38 8.84 1.95
CA CYS A 693 -10.07 10.24 2.28
C CYS A 693 -9.18 10.38 3.52
N VAL A 694 -8.35 11.43 3.53
CA VAL A 694 -7.51 11.79 4.67
C VAL A 694 -8.39 12.34 5.78
N THR A 695 -8.62 11.52 6.82
CA THR A 695 -9.23 11.95 8.07
C THR A 695 -8.17 12.36 9.09
N SER A 696 -8.60 13.08 10.14
CA SER A 696 -7.76 13.39 11.30
C SER A 696 -8.52 13.24 12.60
N HIS A 697 -7.87 12.67 13.61
CA HIS A 697 -8.45 12.24 14.88
C HIS A 697 -7.75 12.97 16.03
N HIS A 698 -8.51 13.68 16.87
CA HIS A 698 -8.00 14.66 17.83
C HIS A 698 -8.41 14.27 19.25
N PHE A 699 -7.44 13.92 20.09
CA PHE A 699 -7.63 13.63 21.52
C PHE A 699 -7.04 14.77 22.36
N ILE A 700 -7.90 15.55 23.02
CA ILE A 700 -7.50 16.70 23.83
C ILE A 700 -7.44 16.31 25.31
N VAL A 701 -6.25 16.20 25.88
CA VAL A 701 -5.99 15.80 27.28
C VAL A 701 -5.59 17.02 28.09
N ASN A 702 -6.41 17.46 29.04
CA ASN A 702 -6.12 18.64 29.88
C ASN A 702 -5.69 19.90 29.07
N SER A 703 -6.30 20.11 27.90
CA SER A 703 -5.97 21.15 26.91
C SER A 703 -4.76 20.89 26.00
N HIS A 704 -4.03 19.79 26.16
CA HIS A 704 -2.99 19.35 25.23
C HIS A 704 -3.60 18.59 24.04
N PRO A 705 -3.37 19.04 22.78
CA PRO A 705 -3.90 18.36 21.61
C PRO A 705 -2.96 17.23 21.14
N ASN A 706 -3.49 16.01 21.07
CA ASN A 706 -2.86 14.87 20.43
C ASN A 706 -3.63 14.58 19.13
N VAL A 707 -2.94 14.56 17.98
CA VAL A 707 -3.58 14.45 16.68
C VAL A 707 -2.92 13.36 15.86
N ASN A 708 -3.72 12.43 15.33
CA ASN A 708 -3.33 11.50 14.28
C ASN A 708 -4.01 11.91 12.97
N THR A 709 -3.33 11.75 11.84
CA THR A 709 -3.87 12.09 10.51
C THR A 709 -3.40 11.02 9.53
N PHE A 710 -4.33 10.30 8.93
CA PHE A 710 -4.02 9.17 8.05
C PHE A 710 -3.71 9.65 6.62
N THR A 711 -2.57 10.32 6.45
CA THR A 711 -2.11 10.83 5.14
C THR A 711 -1.73 9.75 4.13
N ASN A 712 -1.78 8.47 4.53
CA ASN A 712 -1.75 7.33 3.63
C ASN A 712 -2.96 7.37 2.67
N ALA A 713 -4.14 7.72 3.19
CA ALA A 713 -5.34 7.88 2.41
C ALA A 713 -5.17 8.94 1.29
N GLY A 714 -5.85 8.73 0.16
CA GLY A 714 -5.79 9.62 -1.00
C GLY A 714 -4.48 9.58 -1.78
N THR A 715 -3.64 8.58 -1.53
CA THR A 715 -2.44 8.28 -2.34
C THR A 715 -2.71 7.11 -3.30
N PRO A 716 -2.15 7.15 -4.52
CA PRO A 716 -2.38 6.09 -5.50
C PRO A 716 -1.66 4.78 -5.14
N THR A 717 -0.59 4.83 -4.35
CA THR A 717 0.32 3.69 -4.09
C THR A 717 0.64 3.46 -2.62
N GLY A 718 -0.02 4.16 -1.69
CA GLY A 718 0.36 4.18 -0.27
C GLY A 718 0.33 2.82 0.44
N CYS A 719 -0.55 1.90 0.03
CA CYS A 719 -0.53 0.54 0.58
C CYS A 719 0.51 -0.35 -0.10
N ALA A 720 0.73 -0.22 -1.41
CA ALA A 720 1.80 -0.93 -2.10
C ALA A 720 3.20 -0.54 -1.61
N GLU A 721 3.42 0.75 -1.33
CA GLU A 721 4.65 1.27 -0.71
C GLU A 721 4.89 0.69 0.70
N ARG A 722 3.87 0.10 1.34
CA ARG A 722 3.96 -0.55 2.65
C ARG A 722 4.19 -2.07 2.59
N SER A 723 4.48 -2.66 1.42
CA SER A 723 4.90 -4.06 1.33
C SER A 723 6.20 -4.37 2.09
N VAL A 724 7.11 -3.39 2.22
CA VAL A 724 8.27 -3.46 3.14
C VAL A 724 7.89 -3.62 4.63
N THR A 725 6.65 -3.28 4.99
CA THR A 725 6.06 -3.40 6.34
C THR A 725 4.94 -4.45 6.40
N GLY A 726 4.84 -5.33 5.40
CA GLY A 726 3.97 -6.51 5.45
C GLY A 726 2.61 -6.41 4.77
N VAL A 727 2.32 -5.36 3.99
CA VAL A 727 1.18 -5.39 3.05
C VAL A 727 1.45 -6.46 1.99
N GLU A 728 0.60 -7.47 1.90
CA GLU A 728 0.70 -8.53 0.90
C GLU A 728 0.63 -7.93 -0.51
N PRO A 729 1.66 -8.10 -1.35
CA PRO A 729 1.67 -7.50 -2.67
C PRO A 729 0.86 -8.30 -3.68
N ASN A 730 0.51 -7.59 -4.76
CA ASN A 730 -0.06 -8.15 -5.99
C ASN A 730 -1.41 -8.85 -5.76
N GLU A 731 -2.24 -8.31 -4.88
CA GLU A 731 -3.57 -8.86 -4.64
C GLU A 731 -4.50 -8.67 -5.85
N HIS A 732 -5.58 -9.45 -5.90
CA HIS A 732 -6.49 -9.54 -7.06
C HIS A 732 -7.56 -8.42 -7.08
N GLY A 733 -7.23 -7.24 -6.56
CA GLY A 733 -8.16 -6.12 -6.41
C GLY A 733 -7.43 -4.79 -6.23
N THR A 734 -8.05 -3.82 -5.58
CA THR A 734 -7.58 -2.41 -5.54
C THR A 734 -6.48 -2.13 -4.50
N TRP A 735 -5.70 -3.15 -4.15
CA TRP A 735 -4.78 -3.21 -3.00
C TRP A 735 -3.69 -2.13 -2.92
N LEU A 736 -3.32 -1.54 -4.06
CA LEU A 736 -2.23 -0.57 -4.13
C LEU A 736 -2.56 0.78 -3.47
N TYR A 737 -3.85 1.14 -3.41
CA TYR A 737 -4.31 2.45 -2.93
C TYR A 737 -4.05 2.64 -1.45
N GLY A 738 -3.69 3.86 -1.04
CA GLY A 738 -3.63 4.18 0.37
C GLY A 738 -5.03 4.39 0.99
N ARG A 739 -5.28 3.77 2.14
CA ARG A 739 -6.54 3.82 2.91
C ARG A 739 -6.40 4.47 4.30
N ASP A 740 -7.54 4.83 4.89
CA ASP A 740 -7.71 5.53 6.16
C ASP A 740 -7.44 4.63 7.37
N GLY A 741 -6.16 4.47 7.72
CA GLY A 741 -5.68 3.73 8.89
C GLY A 741 -5.41 2.25 8.67
N TRP A 742 -5.61 1.74 7.46
CA TRP A 742 -5.37 0.33 7.11
C TRP A 742 -4.80 0.15 5.70
N CYS A 743 -4.50 -1.10 5.37
CA CYS A 743 -4.18 -1.64 4.06
C CYS A 743 -4.67 -3.10 4.02
N ASP A 744 -4.95 -3.61 2.83
CA ASP A 744 -5.31 -5.02 2.62
C ASP A 744 -4.17 -5.96 3.02
N GLY A 745 -4.50 -7.21 3.30
CA GLY A 745 -3.52 -8.24 3.62
C GLY A 745 -2.63 -7.92 4.84
N ARG A 746 -3.09 -7.06 5.75
CA ARG A 746 -2.28 -6.53 6.87
C ARG A 746 -3.03 -6.37 8.20
N GLU A 747 -2.28 -6.40 9.30
CA GLU A 747 -2.72 -5.90 10.60
C GLU A 747 -2.96 -4.38 10.59
N VAL A 748 -3.91 -3.95 11.43
CA VAL A 748 -4.16 -2.54 11.72
C VAL A 748 -3.27 -2.12 12.87
N ASP A 749 -2.38 -1.16 12.63
CA ASP A 749 -1.46 -0.65 13.67
C ASP A 749 -2.25 0.18 14.70
N PRO A 750 -2.12 -0.08 16.02
CA PRO A 750 -2.64 0.81 17.02
C PRO A 750 -1.81 2.10 17.07
N TRP A 751 -2.49 3.25 17.13
CA TRP A 751 -1.85 4.50 17.51
C TRP A 751 -1.67 4.53 19.03
N VAL A 752 -0.41 4.46 19.46
CA VAL A 752 0.01 4.43 20.86
C VAL A 752 0.85 5.66 21.18
N LEU A 753 0.49 6.39 22.23
CA LEU A 753 1.14 7.64 22.62
C LEU A 753 1.29 7.76 24.13
N ASP A 754 2.50 8.03 24.62
CA ASP A 754 2.73 8.40 26.02
C ASP A 754 2.20 9.82 26.28
N ILE A 755 1.22 9.93 27.17
CA ILE A 755 0.59 11.19 27.55
C ILE A 755 0.89 11.56 29.02
N THR A 756 1.80 10.85 29.70
CA THR A 756 2.04 10.98 31.15
C THR A 756 2.32 12.43 31.57
N SER A 757 3.08 13.19 30.78
CA SER A 757 3.37 14.62 31.03
C SER A 757 2.18 15.56 30.88
N GLN A 758 1.07 15.08 30.30
CA GLN A 758 -0.18 15.81 30.10
C GLN A 758 -1.19 15.54 31.23
N ILE A 759 -0.91 14.57 32.11
CA ILE A 759 -1.79 14.08 33.16
C ILE A 759 -1.49 14.76 34.50
N ASN A 760 -2.55 15.18 35.19
CA ASN A 760 -2.51 15.49 36.61
C ASN A 760 -2.61 14.19 37.41
N MET A 761 -1.46 13.66 37.82
CA MET A 761 -1.35 12.36 38.51
C MET A 761 -2.00 12.34 39.90
N GLU A 762 -2.24 13.51 40.52
CA GLU A 762 -2.81 13.65 41.87
C GLU A 762 -4.26 14.17 41.87
N GLY A 763 -4.89 14.33 40.71
CA GLY A 763 -6.19 14.99 40.63
C GLY A 763 -7.04 14.61 39.41
N PHE A 764 -8.01 15.48 39.12
CA PHE A 764 -8.93 15.29 38.01
C PHE A 764 -8.29 15.64 36.67
N ASN A 765 -8.64 14.84 35.68
CA ASN A 765 -8.23 14.94 34.29
C ASN A 765 -9.48 14.95 33.39
N THR A 766 -9.38 15.60 32.23
CA THR A 766 -10.40 15.56 31.18
C THR A 766 -9.77 15.17 29.86
N ILE A 767 -10.41 14.24 29.14
CA ILE A 767 -10.11 13.92 27.75
C ILE A 767 -11.33 14.17 26.86
N LYS A 768 -11.10 14.70 25.66
CA LYS A 768 -12.13 14.95 24.63
C LYS A 768 -11.67 14.36 23.30
N TYR A 769 -12.62 13.93 22.47
CA TYR A 769 -12.35 13.42 21.13
C TYR A 769 -13.23 14.10 20.07
N PHE A 770 -12.68 14.28 18.87
CA PHE A 770 -13.40 14.59 17.64
C PHE A 770 -12.58 14.12 16.42
N GLY A 771 -13.27 13.84 15.31
CA GLY A 771 -12.65 13.53 14.01
C GLY A 771 -13.05 14.52 12.93
N TRP A 772 -12.13 14.84 12.02
CA TRP A 772 -12.33 15.86 10.98
C TRP A 772 -11.99 15.34 9.58
N PHE A 773 -12.78 15.82 8.62
CA PHE A 773 -12.45 15.84 7.20
C PHE A 773 -12.17 17.28 6.77
N ASN A 774 -11.09 17.52 6.01
CA ASN A 774 -10.72 18.85 5.52
C ASN A 774 -10.64 19.92 6.66
N GLY A 775 -10.19 19.50 7.85
CA GLY A 775 -10.11 20.37 9.04
C GLY A 775 -11.45 20.83 9.63
N THR A 776 -12.55 20.19 9.25
CA THR A 776 -13.92 20.49 9.70
C THR A 776 -14.70 19.23 10.05
N ASP A 777 -15.85 19.40 10.72
CA ASP A 777 -16.78 18.29 10.97
C ASP A 777 -17.24 17.68 9.62
N PRO A 778 -17.27 16.34 9.48
CA PRO A 778 -17.61 15.70 8.22
C PRO A 778 -19.05 16.00 7.80
N ASN A 779 -19.27 16.33 6.52
CA ASN A 779 -20.56 16.81 6.01
C ASN A 779 -20.90 16.21 4.63
N PRO A 780 -21.07 14.88 4.52
CA PRO A 780 -21.49 14.22 3.28
C PRO A 780 -22.92 14.56 2.88
N THR A 781 -23.17 14.62 1.57
CA THR A 781 -24.50 14.75 0.97
C THR A 781 -25.15 13.41 0.65
N ALA A 782 -24.37 12.33 0.55
CA ALA A 782 -24.86 10.96 0.34
C ALA A 782 -23.89 9.92 0.91
N ASN A 783 -24.42 8.74 1.27
CA ASN A 783 -23.67 7.53 1.64
C ASN A 783 -22.50 7.75 2.62
N PRO A 784 -22.74 8.31 3.82
CA PRO A 784 -21.68 8.59 4.78
C PRO A 784 -20.90 7.31 5.12
N GLY A 785 -19.56 7.38 5.04
CA GLY A 785 -18.68 6.33 5.54
C GLY A 785 -18.78 6.12 7.05
N SER A 786 -18.03 5.17 7.58
CA SER A 786 -17.98 4.87 9.01
C SER A 786 -16.53 4.77 9.50
N ILE A 787 -16.29 5.27 10.71
CA ILE A 787 -15.04 5.00 11.43
C ILE A 787 -15.31 3.82 12.36
N ILE A 788 -14.50 2.77 12.29
CA ILE A 788 -14.43 1.74 13.32
C ILE A 788 -13.29 2.11 14.26
N MET A 789 -13.60 2.46 15.50
CA MET A 789 -12.61 2.85 16.51
C MET A 789 -12.86 2.14 17.84
N TYR A 790 -11.77 1.68 18.46
CA TYR A 790 -11.67 1.40 19.89
C TYR A 790 -10.54 2.25 20.46
N SER A 791 -10.76 2.91 21.60
CA SER A 791 -9.74 3.72 22.26
C SER A 791 -9.77 3.57 23.77
N TYR A 792 -8.58 3.64 24.38
CA TYR A 792 -8.33 3.35 25.78
C TYR A 792 -7.28 4.32 26.36
N LEU A 793 -7.37 4.60 27.66
CA LEU A 793 -6.19 4.98 28.45
C LEU A 793 -5.67 3.72 29.15
N VAL A 794 -4.38 3.45 29.01
CA VAL A 794 -3.71 2.34 29.69
C VAL A 794 -2.76 2.91 30.74
N MET A 795 -2.89 2.42 31.97
CA MET A 795 -2.17 2.89 33.15
C MET A 795 -1.13 1.84 33.57
N TYR A 796 0.11 2.30 33.77
CA TYR A 796 1.29 1.48 34.07
C TYR A 796 1.80 1.77 35.48
N GLU A 797 2.13 0.73 36.24
CA GLU A 797 2.74 0.80 37.58
C GLU A 797 4.19 0.29 37.61
#